data_AF-A0ABD4XLE6-F1
#
_entry.id   AF-A0ABD4XLE6-F1
#
_cell.length_a   1.000
_cell.length_b   1.000
_cell.length_c   1.000
_cell.angle_alpha   90.00
_cell.angle_beta   90.00
_cell.angle_gamma   90.00
#
_symmetry.space_group_name_H-M   'P 1'
#
loop_
_entity.id
_entity.type
_entity.pdbx_description
1 polymer ?
#
loop_
_entity_poly.entity_id
_entity_poly.type
_entity_poly.pdbx_seq_one_letter_code
_entity_poly.pdbx_strand_id
1 'polypeptide(L)'
;MLTKKWHWVMALLMGIFAMVFMINHVYAADNSLLNYTNDSNGIYPTASWQPTGQTTVINHQGGFGTQVDGNKSWSGDPSDTKNSYLKFGADRNKPDYAIRKYVKETSTQGLYDVYLNVKGSAQQDIKPVDIVLVVDMSGSMEQGTGRAEAVRQGVKNFMSSISQAGVGKYVNVGLVGYSSSGRGYRNEEVDMASLSDAHQNQINNALSGAFNGGTYTQDGIQRGAKMLSSDNSGNRKMMILMTDGVPTLSKKVKSATTIDGTIYATDFYPDFYKPLDQPNNTSKFKLHDSYTVGSGQNRLTISDTFPATLGQAKIAKDNGAEIHTLGIQLSNDGNYLTAAEVRNRISKTASPGMYQDANSADDIVTYLKSQSDNIINNFNNVANGSIADPLGKQFIYANPSSVDVTSVGSKSIDNDHLPKAVISGNQLNVSNITLGDDQEIQVHYQVHINTETNDFKPDYWYQMNGNTTFKPKGDEDTTVQFGIPSAKAPSTTLNVKKEWHILGDEEVPDSITYTVSRDSVTDANNWTTATGTLTKADNWQQEKIDHLSVNNQQVALPKFNNAGQNFNYQVKSEVDVPGFVSTIDGQDNTYTITNNNLGVTVKKFAANSQNSLSGANFKLTRYTDKWAAVDTSFTPVDFNGIDTLKSIKPGYYEVIEDKAPKGYDLKTSKIRFQITADGKFLNGNDQEITATTTPNNDAFYVYKDKSGVPVLTIVQYDALKLFDLSVVKVDASSGKHLANAEFRLTGDNNVNVTGKSDDDGHLTFTDLKPGQYVLEETKAPSGYHIMAKKLNITIDNQGKVSFSDSTVANEVTLSQGDKHNQITVTIKNSENGVLPKTGGTGIWPYILTGIIVLLSSLVFGYYDYRHVDGEV
;
A
#
# COMPACT_ATOMS: atom_id res chain seq x y z
N MET A 1 63.81 -36.34 -47.53
CA MET A 1 63.26 -37.63 -47.05
C MET A 1 62.75 -37.50 -45.59
N LEU A 2 62.03 -36.41 -45.30
CA LEU A 2 61.68 -35.94 -43.96
C LEU A 2 60.27 -35.33 -44.02
N THR A 3 59.24 -36.17 -44.12
CA THR A 3 57.83 -35.72 -43.95
C THR A 3 56.85 -36.84 -43.55
N LYS A 4 57.29 -38.11 -43.43
CA LYS A 4 56.38 -39.24 -43.15
C LYS A 4 56.39 -39.80 -41.71
N LYS A 5 57.18 -39.25 -40.77
CA LYS A 5 57.24 -39.75 -39.38
C LYS A 5 56.40 -38.97 -38.35
N TRP A 6 55.78 -37.87 -38.73
CA TRP A 6 54.95 -37.07 -37.81
C TRP A 6 53.48 -37.51 -37.71
N HIS A 7 53.00 -38.36 -38.63
CA HIS A 7 51.60 -38.80 -38.65
C HIS A 7 51.28 -39.94 -37.66
N TRP A 8 52.29 -40.62 -37.10
CA TRP A 8 52.06 -41.70 -36.12
C TRP A 8 52.16 -41.24 -34.65
N VAL A 9 52.85 -40.14 -34.37
CA VAL A 9 52.97 -39.59 -33.01
C VAL A 9 51.77 -38.73 -32.65
N MET A 10 51.17 -38.03 -33.63
CA MET A 10 49.97 -37.23 -33.42
C MET A 10 48.70 -38.10 -33.32
N ALA A 11 48.69 -39.27 -33.97
CA ALA A 11 47.60 -40.26 -33.86
C ALA A 11 47.63 -41.05 -32.52
N LEU A 12 48.80 -41.22 -31.90
CA LEU A 12 48.91 -41.84 -30.58
C LEU A 12 48.57 -40.85 -29.44
N LEU A 13 48.84 -39.56 -29.64
CA LEU A 13 48.45 -38.47 -28.71
C LEU A 13 46.96 -38.07 -28.82
N MET A 14 46.31 -38.32 -29.97
CA MET A 14 44.85 -38.22 -30.09
C MET A 14 44.11 -39.53 -29.76
N GLY A 15 44.82 -40.66 -29.68
CA GLY A 15 44.24 -41.99 -29.41
C GLY A 15 44.22 -42.41 -27.93
N ILE A 16 44.92 -41.71 -27.04
CA ILE A 16 44.90 -41.99 -25.58
C ILE A 16 44.11 -40.93 -24.79
N PHE A 17 43.64 -39.86 -25.45
CA PHE A 17 42.68 -38.90 -24.88
C PHE A 17 41.22 -39.19 -25.29
N ALA A 18 40.95 -40.29 -25.99
CA ALA A 18 39.64 -40.61 -26.56
C ALA A 18 39.09 -42.00 -26.16
N MET A 19 39.63 -42.66 -25.12
CA MET A 19 39.16 -43.96 -24.66
C MET A 19 39.03 -44.09 -23.13
N VAL A 20 38.59 -43.00 -22.50
CA VAL A 20 37.78 -42.94 -21.28
C VAL A 20 36.83 -41.78 -21.53
N PHE A 21 35.54 -41.88 -21.21
CA PHE A 21 34.43 -41.05 -21.70
C PHE A 21 33.80 -41.47 -23.05
N MET A 22 33.34 -42.72 -23.12
CA MET A 22 32.07 -43.00 -23.80
C MET A 22 31.18 -43.82 -22.87
N ILE A 23 30.67 -43.18 -21.82
CA ILE A 23 29.32 -43.49 -21.37
C ILE A 23 28.49 -42.30 -21.84
N ASN A 24 27.57 -42.55 -22.76
CA ASN A 24 26.51 -41.62 -23.10
C ASN A 24 25.81 -41.17 -21.81
N HIS A 25 26.19 -40.02 -21.26
CA HIS A 25 25.34 -39.28 -20.33
C HIS A 25 24.70 -38.14 -21.13
N VAL A 26 23.73 -38.53 -21.96
CA VAL A 26 22.56 -37.67 -22.20
C VAL A 26 21.81 -37.71 -20.85
N TYR A 27 21.57 -36.65 -20.10
CA TYR A 27 20.89 -35.40 -20.42
C TYR A 27 21.41 -34.26 -19.52
N ALA A 28 21.84 -33.15 -20.11
CA ALA A 28 21.92 -31.87 -19.40
C ALA A 28 20.55 -31.16 -19.50
N ALA A 29 20.06 -30.71 -18.34
CA ALA A 29 18.93 -29.81 -18.09
C ALA A 29 17.57 -30.22 -18.68
N ASP A 30 16.80 -31.02 -17.95
CA ASP A 30 15.37 -31.18 -18.28
C ASP A 30 14.47 -30.33 -17.37
N ASN A 31 14.50 -29.02 -17.62
CA ASN A 31 13.50 -28.09 -17.09
C ASN A 31 12.13 -28.27 -17.77
N SER A 32 11.90 -29.31 -18.60
CA SER A 32 10.63 -29.48 -19.35
C SER A 32 9.38 -29.60 -18.47
N LEU A 33 9.54 -29.92 -17.19
CA LEU A 33 8.45 -29.96 -16.22
C LEU A 33 7.97 -28.58 -15.75
N LEU A 34 8.77 -27.53 -15.97
CA LEU A 34 8.49 -26.19 -15.46
C LEU A 34 7.61 -25.41 -16.42
N ASN A 35 6.34 -25.80 -16.48
CA ASN A 35 5.30 -25.10 -17.23
C ASN A 35 4.41 -24.28 -16.28
N TYR A 36 4.05 -23.08 -16.72
CA TYR A 36 3.22 -22.14 -15.99
C TYR A 36 2.02 -21.73 -16.83
N THR A 37 0.85 -21.73 -16.20
CA THR A 37 -0.36 -21.16 -16.78
C THR A 37 -0.31 -19.65 -16.57
N ASN A 38 -0.65 -18.90 -17.62
CA ASN A 38 -0.80 -17.45 -17.57
C ASN A 38 -2.17 -17.09 -18.15
N ASP A 39 -3.13 -16.79 -17.27
CA ASP A 39 -4.51 -16.48 -17.63
C ASP A 39 -5.02 -15.25 -16.86
N SER A 40 -6.32 -14.97 -16.91
CA SER A 40 -6.93 -13.84 -16.20
C SER A 40 -6.79 -13.93 -14.68
N ASN A 41 -6.56 -15.11 -14.13
CA ASN A 41 -6.33 -15.36 -12.71
C ASN A 41 -4.84 -15.26 -12.34
N GLY A 42 -3.95 -15.02 -13.31
CA GLY A 42 -2.53 -14.77 -13.08
C GLY A 42 -1.59 -15.87 -13.53
N ILE A 43 -0.40 -15.89 -12.96
CA ILE A 43 0.70 -16.78 -13.36
C ILE A 43 0.95 -17.78 -12.24
N TYR A 44 0.81 -19.07 -12.54
CA TYR A 44 0.94 -20.15 -11.56
C TYR A 44 1.40 -21.47 -12.21
N PRO A 45 1.97 -22.41 -11.44
CA PRO A 45 2.39 -23.71 -11.98
C PRO A 45 1.23 -24.48 -12.64
N THR A 46 1.41 -24.94 -13.88
CA THR A 46 0.41 -25.77 -14.58
C THR A 46 0.26 -27.13 -13.88
N ALA A 47 1.39 -27.75 -13.55
CA ALA A 47 1.43 -28.92 -12.68
C ALA A 47 1.61 -28.46 -11.24
N SER A 48 0.49 -28.27 -10.54
CA SER A 48 0.47 -27.66 -9.21
C SER A 48 -0.06 -28.55 -8.11
N TRP A 49 0.26 -28.18 -6.87
CA TRP A 49 -0.34 -28.68 -5.63
C TRP A 49 -0.55 -27.54 -4.63
N GLN A 50 -1.44 -27.74 -3.66
CA GLN A 50 -1.71 -26.77 -2.59
C GLN A 50 -1.49 -27.37 -1.20
N PRO A 51 -0.92 -26.62 -0.24
CA PRO A 51 -0.89 -27.03 1.15
C PRO A 51 -2.30 -27.31 1.67
N THR A 52 -2.47 -28.40 2.43
CA THR A 52 -3.78 -28.80 2.95
C THR A 52 -4.45 -27.65 3.72
N GLY A 53 -5.64 -27.22 3.26
CA GLY A 53 -6.42 -26.16 3.91
C GLY A 53 -6.05 -24.73 3.49
N GLN A 54 -5.09 -24.54 2.57
CA GLN A 54 -4.71 -23.21 2.05
C GLN A 54 -5.12 -23.05 0.59
N THR A 55 -5.74 -21.91 0.26
CA THR A 55 -6.29 -21.61 -1.08
C THR A 55 -5.62 -20.39 -1.75
N THR A 56 -4.78 -19.68 -1.01
CA THR A 56 -4.04 -18.45 -1.37
C THR A 56 -2.63 -18.73 -1.86
N VAL A 57 -2.20 -20.00 -1.82
CA VAL A 57 -0.88 -20.48 -2.25
C VAL A 57 -1.05 -21.61 -3.25
N ILE A 58 -0.16 -21.64 -4.24
CA ILE A 58 -0.06 -22.74 -5.20
C ILE A 58 1.41 -23.02 -5.51
N ASN A 59 1.82 -24.28 -5.35
CA ASN A 59 3.18 -24.75 -5.48
C ASN A 59 3.34 -25.63 -6.72
N HIS A 60 4.56 -25.76 -7.24
CA HIS A 60 4.86 -26.65 -8.37
C HIS A 60 5.05 -28.10 -7.89
N GLN A 61 4.59 -29.07 -8.69
CA GLN A 61 4.72 -30.50 -8.39
C GLN A 61 6.14 -31.03 -8.58
N GLY A 62 6.50 -32.08 -7.83
CA GLY A 62 7.74 -32.80 -8.11
C GLY A 62 7.66 -33.59 -9.41
N GLY A 63 8.76 -34.23 -9.78
CA GLY A 63 8.81 -35.05 -10.97
C GLY A 63 10.20 -35.57 -11.31
N PHE A 64 10.28 -36.31 -12.40
CA PHE A 64 11.50 -36.89 -12.95
C PHE A 64 11.40 -37.00 -14.48
N GLY A 65 12.42 -36.54 -15.20
CA GLY A 65 12.37 -36.41 -16.66
C GLY A 65 11.21 -35.52 -17.07
N THR A 66 10.33 -36.02 -17.95
CA THR A 66 9.12 -35.31 -18.41
C THR A 66 7.85 -35.64 -17.62
N GLN A 67 7.94 -36.44 -16.55
CA GLN A 67 6.78 -36.89 -15.76
C GLN A 67 6.67 -36.19 -14.41
N VAL A 68 5.50 -35.60 -14.15
CA VAL A 68 5.13 -35.04 -12.82
C VAL A 68 4.74 -36.14 -11.84
N ASP A 69 4.89 -35.89 -10.55
CA ASP A 69 4.62 -36.87 -9.48
C ASP A 69 3.11 -37.14 -9.22
N GLY A 70 2.23 -36.25 -9.70
CA GLY A 70 0.79 -36.36 -9.52
C GLY A 70 0.28 -36.00 -8.11
N ASN A 71 1.14 -35.64 -7.16
CA ASN A 71 0.73 -35.26 -5.81
C ASN A 71 0.10 -33.85 -5.82
N LYS A 72 -1.22 -33.75 -5.66
CA LYS A 72 -1.97 -32.48 -5.75
C LYS A 72 -2.16 -31.76 -4.41
N SER A 73 -1.89 -32.40 -3.27
CA SER A 73 -1.99 -31.76 -1.96
C SER A 73 -1.31 -32.56 -0.86
N TRP A 74 -0.59 -31.86 0.02
CA TRP A 74 -0.02 -32.38 1.28
C TRP A 74 0.16 -31.23 2.28
N SER A 75 0.59 -31.50 3.52
CA SER A 75 0.58 -30.52 4.63
C SER A 75 1.50 -29.30 4.46
N GLY A 76 2.53 -29.38 3.61
CA GLY A 76 3.59 -28.38 3.54
C GLY A 76 4.50 -28.37 4.78
N ASP A 77 4.52 -29.45 5.59
CA ASP A 77 5.40 -29.57 6.76
C ASP A 77 6.88 -29.44 6.35
N PRO A 78 7.65 -28.49 6.91
CA PRO A 78 9.06 -28.29 6.58
C PRO A 78 9.95 -29.48 6.90
N SER A 79 9.54 -30.39 7.79
CA SER A 79 10.27 -31.64 8.07
C SER A 79 10.09 -32.72 7.00
N ASP A 80 9.19 -32.52 6.02
CA ASP A 80 9.00 -33.47 4.93
C ASP A 80 10.20 -33.49 3.98
N THR A 81 10.77 -34.66 3.75
CA THR A 81 11.90 -34.87 2.81
C THR A 81 11.54 -35.82 1.65
N LYS A 82 10.25 -35.88 1.28
CA LYS A 82 9.74 -36.88 0.31
C LYS A 82 8.88 -36.29 -0.81
N ASN A 83 8.04 -35.32 -0.51
CA ASN A 83 7.00 -34.85 -1.42
C ASN A 83 7.51 -33.74 -2.35
N SER A 84 7.05 -33.72 -3.60
CA SER A 84 7.21 -32.59 -4.53
C SER A 84 8.65 -32.20 -4.88
N TYR A 85 9.59 -33.15 -4.89
CA TYR A 85 10.95 -32.92 -5.38
C TYR A 85 11.04 -33.07 -6.90
N LEU A 86 11.73 -32.14 -7.55
CA LEU A 86 12.26 -32.31 -8.90
C LEU A 86 13.56 -33.11 -8.80
N LYS A 87 13.60 -34.26 -9.46
CA LYS A 87 14.71 -35.23 -9.39
C LYS A 87 15.51 -35.20 -10.69
N PHE A 88 16.83 -35.12 -10.56
CA PHE A 88 17.77 -35.02 -11.69
C PHE A 88 18.73 -36.21 -11.69
N GLY A 89 19.13 -36.67 -12.87
CA GLY A 89 20.02 -37.81 -13.06
C GLY A 89 19.39 -38.96 -13.86
N ALA A 90 20.14 -40.04 -14.05
CA ALA A 90 19.71 -41.18 -14.88
C ALA A 90 18.73 -42.14 -14.18
N ASP A 91 18.75 -42.21 -12.84
CA ASP A 91 17.92 -43.12 -12.05
C ASP A 91 16.93 -42.35 -11.16
N ARG A 92 15.63 -42.61 -11.34
CA ARG A 92 14.56 -42.01 -10.54
C ARG A 92 14.64 -42.36 -9.05
N ASN A 93 15.13 -43.56 -8.73
CA ASN A 93 15.22 -44.08 -7.37
C ASN A 93 16.52 -43.64 -6.68
N LYS A 94 17.55 -43.31 -7.46
CA LYS A 94 18.82 -42.77 -7.00
C LYS A 94 19.21 -41.57 -7.87
N PRO A 95 18.50 -40.43 -7.73
CA PRO A 95 18.82 -39.23 -8.49
C PRO A 95 20.19 -38.70 -8.08
N ASP A 96 20.87 -38.03 -9.01
CA ASP A 96 22.16 -37.37 -8.74
C ASP A 96 21.99 -36.27 -7.68
N TYR A 97 20.89 -35.53 -7.80
CA TYR A 97 20.40 -34.58 -6.81
C TYR A 97 18.91 -34.37 -7.00
N ALA A 98 18.25 -33.88 -5.95
CA ALA A 98 16.85 -33.52 -5.99
C ALA A 98 16.67 -32.14 -5.35
N ILE A 99 15.82 -31.31 -5.95
CA ILE A 99 15.54 -29.96 -5.46
C ILE A 99 14.04 -29.75 -5.30
N ARG A 100 13.67 -28.90 -4.36
CA ARG A 100 12.28 -28.49 -4.16
C ARG A 100 12.24 -27.04 -3.72
N LYS A 101 11.26 -26.31 -4.24
CA LYS A 101 10.88 -25.01 -3.71
C LYS A 101 9.38 -25.00 -3.50
N TYR A 102 8.95 -24.57 -2.33
CA TYR A 102 7.54 -24.43 -2.04
C TYR A 102 7.30 -23.39 -0.97
N VAL A 103 6.04 -23.03 -0.85
CA VAL A 103 5.54 -21.98 0.02
C VAL A 103 4.39 -22.49 0.86
N LYS A 104 4.25 -21.86 2.02
CA LYS A 104 3.10 -22.02 2.90
C LYS A 104 2.73 -20.66 3.50
N GLU A 105 1.45 -20.32 3.49
CA GLU A 105 0.96 -19.13 4.19
C GLU A 105 1.01 -19.38 5.71
N THR A 106 1.45 -18.37 6.46
CA THR A 106 1.50 -18.42 7.92
C THR A 106 0.10 -18.15 8.53
N SER A 107 0.01 -18.05 9.86
CA SER A 107 -1.21 -17.55 10.51
C SER A 107 -1.46 -16.05 10.26
N THR A 108 -0.42 -15.31 9.85
CA THR A 108 -0.55 -13.93 9.40
C THR A 108 -0.87 -13.93 7.91
N GLN A 109 -2.04 -13.42 7.54
CA GLN A 109 -2.46 -13.35 6.13
C GLN A 109 -1.44 -12.55 5.30
N GLY A 110 -1.16 -13.04 4.09
CA GLY A 110 -0.19 -12.41 3.19
C GLY A 110 1.28 -12.55 3.61
N LEU A 111 1.58 -13.22 4.73
CA LEU A 111 2.94 -13.62 5.11
C LEU A 111 3.14 -15.10 4.80
N TYR A 112 4.23 -15.41 4.11
CA TYR A 112 4.52 -16.73 3.58
C TYR A 112 5.90 -17.23 4.03
N ASP A 113 5.94 -18.47 4.49
CA ASP A 113 7.18 -19.23 4.63
C ASP A 113 7.59 -19.80 3.27
N VAL A 114 8.83 -19.55 2.86
CA VAL A 114 9.42 -20.08 1.63
C VAL A 114 10.52 -21.06 2.01
N TYR A 115 10.49 -22.25 1.42
CA TYR A 115 11.49 -23.30 1.64
C TYR A 115 12.15 -23.70 0.33
N LEU A 116 13.48 -23.72 0.32
CA LEU A 116 14.28 -24.35 -0.73
C LEU A 116 14.98 -25.56 -0.12
N ASN A 117 14.81 -26.74 -0.72
CA ASN A 117 15.52 -27.94 -0.34
C ASN A 117 16.45 -28.36 -1.48
N VAL A 118 17.66 -28.77 -1.15
CA VAL A 118 18.61 -29.42 -2.07
C VAL A 118 19.12 -30.67 -1.38
N LYS A 119 18.86 -31.82 -2.01
CA LYS A 119 19.33 -33.14 -1.57
C LYS A 119 20.41 -33.64 -2.51
N GLY A 120 21.56 -34.02 -1.96
CA GLY A 120 22.65 -34.63 -2.68
C GLY A 120 22.54 -36.15 -2.76
N SER A 121 23.24 -36.74 -3.72
CA SER A 121 23.60 -38.15 -3.75
C SER A 121 25.10 -38.28 -4.05
N ALA A 122 25.75 -39.31 -3.50
CA ALA A 122 27.12 -39.63 -3.93
C ALA A 122 27.09 -40.25 -5.33
N GLN A 123 28.06 -39.88 -6.15
CA GLN A 123 28.17 -40.34 -7.53
C GLN A 123 28.18 -41.88 -7.65
N GLN A 124 27.71 -42.37 -8.80
CA GLN A 124 27.79 -43.78 -9.19
C GLN A 124 29.25 -44.20 -9.52
N ASP A 125 29.70 -45.30 -8.88
CA ASP A 125 30.92 -46.09 -9.11
C ASP A 125 32.15 -45.40 -9.72
N ILE A 126 32.82 -44.54 -8.93
CA ILE A 126 34.20 -44.10 -9.21
C ILE A 126 35.18 -44.85 -8.30
N LYS A 127 36.36 -45.21 -8.83
CA LYS A 127 37.44 -45.77 -8.01
C LYS A 127 37.90 -44.78 -6.94
N PRO A 128 38.22 -45.24 -5.72
CA PRO A 128 38.84 -44.41 -4.69
C PRO A 128 40.12 -43.70 -5.15
N VAL A 129 40.50 -42.64 -4.43
CA VAL A 129 41.78 -41.94 -4.60
C VAL A 129 42.67 -42.22 -3.39
N ASP A 130 43.94 -42.51 -3.65
CA ASP A 130 44.95 -42.65 -2.60
C ASP A 130 45.82 -41.40 -2.55
N ILE A 131 45.92 -40.81 -1.35
CA ILE A 131 46.61 -39.55 -1.11
C ILE A 131 47.65 -39.78 -0.02
N VAL A 132 48.90 -39.42 -0.28
CA VAL A 132 49.92 -39.34 0.77
C VAL A 132 50.33 -37.90 1.00
N LEU A 133 50.07 -37.41 2.20
CA LEU A 133 50.56 -36.12 2.68
C LEU A 133 52.03 -36.28 3.05
N VAL A 134 52.92 -35.59 2.35
CA VAL A 134 54.37 -35.63 2.60
C VAL A 134 54.77 -34.30 3.22
N VAL A 135 54.94 -34.29 4.53
CA VAL A 135 55.08 -33.08 5.35
C VAL A 135 56.53 -32.92 5.80
N ASP A 136 57.12 -31.79 5.43
CA ASP A 136 58.38 -31.31 6.01
C ASP A 136 58.18 -30.98 7.49
N MET A 137 58.84 -31.74 8.35
CA MET A 137 58.83 -31.58 9.81
C MET A 137 60.18 -31.05 10.33
N SER A 138 60.94 -30.36 9.48
CA SER A 138 62.20 -29.71 9.87
C SER A 138 61.99 -28.55 10.84
N GLY A 139 63.05 -28.14 11.54
CA GLY A 139 62.99 -27.05 12.51
C GLY A 139 62.62 -25.69 11.90
N SER A 140 62.90 -25.46 10.61
CA SER A 140 62.56 -24.20 9.92
C SER A 140 61.05 -24.02 9.74
N MET A 141 60.28 -25.11 9.80
CA MET A 141 58.81 -25.08 9.81
C MET A 141 58.22 -24.64 11.15
N GLU A 142 58.96 -24.78 12.26
CA GLU A 142 58.49 -24.43 13.62
C GLU A 142 58.93 -22.99 14.05
N GLN A 143 59.94 -22.41 13.40
CA GLN A 143 60.52 -21.11 13.79
C GLN A 143 59.62 -19.91 13.44
N GLY A 144 58.80 -19.46 14.39
CA GLY A 144 58.28 -18.08 14.52
C GLY A 144 57.37 -17.53 13.41
N THR A 145 56.99 -18.34 12.42
CA THR A 145 56.22 -17.93 11.22
C THR A 145 54.82 -18.56 11.14
N GLY A 146 54.49 -19.47 12.05
CA GLY A 146 53.19 -20.16 12.08
C GLY A 146 53.02 -21.28 11.04
N ARG A 147 54.07 -21.64 10.28
CA ARG A 147 53.99 -22.65 9.19
C ARG A 147 53.54 -24.02 9.68
N ALA A 148 54.20 -24.59 10.69
CA ALA A 148 53.84 -25.90 11.24
C ALA A 148 52.38 -25.91 11.75
N GLU A 149 51.95 -24.84 12.42
CA GLU A 149 50.57 -24.70 12.90
C GLU A 149 49.56 -24.62 11.75
N ALA A 150 49.86 -23.84 10.71
CA ALA A 150 49.04 -23.75 9.52
C ALA A 150 48.97 -25.08 8.74
N VAL A 151 50.06 -25.86 8.69
CA VAL A 151 50.04 -27.22 8.12
C VAL A 151 49.16 -28.13 8.96
N ARG A 152 49.31 -28.14 10.30
CA ARG A 152 48.45 -28.94 11.20
C ARG A 152 46.97 -28.60 10.99
N GLN A 153 46.64 -27.32 11.02
CA GLN A 153 45.27 -26.84 10.83
C GLN A 153 44.75 -27.15 9.42
N GLY A 154 45.55 -26.91 8.38
CA GLY A 154 45.18 -27.16 7.00
C GLY A 154 44.96 -28.65 6.71
N VAL A 155 45.80 -29.54 7.24
CA VAL A 155 45.63 -31.00 7.10
C VAL A 155 44.38 -31.47 7.83
N LYS A 156 44.13 -30.98 9.05
CA LYS A 156 42.90 -31.26 9.79
C LYS A 156 41.67 -30.82 8.99
N ASN A 157 41.68 -29.59 8.44
CA ASN A 157 40.60 -29.06 7.62
C ASN A 157 40.40 -29.85 6.33
N PHE A 158 41.48 -30.20 5.63
CA PHE A 158 41.45 -31.02 4.42
C PHE A 158 40.71 -32.34 4.65
N MET A 159 41.08 -33.10 5.68
CA MET A 159 40.45 -34.38 5.99
C MET A 159 39.00 -34.19 6.46
N SER A 160 38.74 -33.20 7.32
CA SER A 160 37.39 -32.92 7.82
C SER A 160 36.44 -32.56 6.68
N SER A 161 36.85 -31.68 5.75
CA SER A 161 36.02 -31.31 4.60
C SER A 161 35.64 -32.51 3.74
N ILE A 162 36.58 -33.43 3.48
CA ILE A 162 36.32 -34.64 2.68
C ILE A 162 35.37 -35.60 3.41
N SER A 163 35.58 -35.80 4.72
CA SER A 163 34.71 -36.64 5.55
C SER A 163 33.28 -36.09 5.59
N GLN A 164 33.15 -34.79 5.80
CA GLN A 164 31.85 -34.11 5.92
C GLN A 164 31.10 -33.99 4.60
N ALA A 165 31.81 -33.93 3.47
CA ALA A 165 31.22 -34.06 2.15
C ALA A 165 30.68 -35.48 1.87
N GLY A 166 30.80 -36.43 2.80
CA GLY A 166 30.26 -37.79 2.68
C GLY A 166 31.07 -38.72 1.78
N VAL A 167 32.28 -38.31 1.38
CA VAL A 167 33.14 -39.03 0.44
C VAL A 167 34.37 -39.67 1.09
N GLY A 168 34.52 -39.58 2.41
CA GLY A 168 35.67 -40.11 3.15
C GLY A 168 35.95 -41.62 2.92
N LYS A 169 34.93 -42.42 2.62
CA LYS A 169 35.09 -43.85 2.27
C LYS A 169 35.73 -44.09 0.89
N TYR A 170 35.80 -43.08 0.03
CA TYR A 170 36.40 -43.11 -1.30
C TYR A 170 37.76 -42.41 -1.35
N VAL A 171 38.27 -41.92 -0.21
CA VAL A 171 39.55 -41.23 -0.13
C VAL A 171 40.39 -41.89 0.95
N ASN A 172 41.46 -42.57 0.52
CA ASN A 172 42.46 -43.12 1.43
C ASN A 172 43.54 -42.07 1.64
N VAL A 173 43.84 -41.73 2.90
CA VAL A 173 44.86 -40.74 3.22
C VAL A 173 45.96 -41.39 4.05
N GLY A 174 47.21 -41.21 3.66
CA GLY A 174 48.39 -41.58 4.45
C GLY A 174 49.22 -40.35 4.78
N LEU A 175 50.13 -40.49 5.75
CA LEU A 175 51.05 -39.42 6.15
C LEU A 175 52.49 -39.93 6.14
N VAL A 176 53.38 -39.13 5.55
CA VAL A 176 54.82 -39.25 5.71
C VAL A 176 55.37 -37.92 6.21
N GLY A 177 55.75 -37.89 7.48
CA GLY A 177 56.49 -36.78 8.08
C GLY A 177 57.99 -37.03 7.98
N TYR A 178 58.76 -36.06 7.50
CA TYR A 178 60.21 -36.21 7.33
C TYR A 178 61.01 -35.05 7.93
N SER A 179 62.18 -35.36 8.49
CA SER A 179 63.14 -34.36 8.99
C SER A 179 64.59 -34.82 8.75
N SER A 180 65.37 -35.08 9.80
CA SER A 180 66.73 -35.64 9.76
C SER A 180 66.75 -37.13 10.11
N SER A 181 67.76 -37.87 9.63
CA SER A 181 68.03 -39.24 10.06
C SER A 181 68.69 -39.27 11.45
N GLY A 182 68.13 -39.99 12.43
CA GLY A 182 68.76 -40.20 13.75
C GLY A 182 67.77 -40.22 14.92
N ARG A 183 68.24 -40.56 16.14
CA ARG A 183 67.40 -40.51 17.36
C ARG A 183 67.10 -39.05 17.74
N GLY A 184 65.84 -38.75 18.04
CA GLY A 184 65.40 -37.43 18.52
C GLY A 184 64.83 -36.49 17.45
N TYR A 185 64.91 -36.87 16.17
CA TYR A 185 64.27 -36.16 15.07
C TYR A 185 62.91 -36.78 14.73
N ARG A 186 61.92 -35.95 14.46
CA ARG A 186 60.55 -36.40 14.22
C ARG A 186 60.39 -36.88 12.79
N ASN A 187 60.22 -38.18 12.60
CA ASN A 187 59.88 -38.80 11.32
C ASN A 187 58.67 -39.70 11.58
N GLU A 188 57.54 -39.33 10.99
CA GLU A 188 56.26 -39.98 11.23
C GLU A 188 55.83 -40.75 9.99
N GLU A 189 55.07 -41.82 10.20
CA GLU A 189 54.46 -42.60 9.12
C GLU A 189 53.12 -43.13 9.61
N VAL A 190 52.06 -42.82 8.86
CA VAL A 190 50.71 -43.36 9.07
C VAL A 190 50.27 -43.99 7.76
N ASP A 191 50.02 -45.30 7.79
CA ASP A 191 49.58 -46.06 6.63
C ASP A 191 48.27 -45.49 6.06
N MET A 192 48.08 -45.61 4.74
CA MET A 192 46.86 -45.14 4.09
C MET A 192 45.63 -45.93 4.57
N ALA A 193 44.59 -45.22 5.00
CA ALA A 193 43.26 -45.78 5.19
C ALA A 193 42.17 -44.78 4.82
N SER A 194 40.94 -45.28 4.63
CA SER A 194 39.76 -44.44 4.42
C SER A 194 39.57 -43.47 5.60
N LEU A 195 39.12 -42.25 5.32
CA LEU A 195 38.93 -41.21 6.32
C LEU A 195 37.77 -41.54 7.29
N SER A 196 38.11 -42.16 8.41
CA SER A 196 37.28 -42.30 9.60
C SER A 196 37.77 -41.36 10.72
N ASP A 197 36.93 -41.07 11.72
CA ASP A 197 37.34 -40.22 12.87
C ASP A 197 38.60 -40.75 13.57
N ALA A 198 38.69 -42.08 13.73
CA ALA A 198 39.87 -42.72 14.31
C ALA A 198 41.12 -42.47 13.47
N HIS A 199 41.00 -42.56 12.15
CA HIS A 199 42.12 -42.38 11.23
C HIS A 199 42.56 -40.91 11.12
N GLN A 200 41.60 -39.98 11.07
CA GLN A 200 41.88 -38.54 11.14
C GLN A 200 42.65 -38.19 12.41
N ASN A 201 42.25 -38.76 13.55
CA ASN A 201 42.94 -38.57 14.81
C ASN A 201 44.37 -39.14 14.79
N GLN A 202 44.61 -40.29 14.14
CA GLN A 202 45.97 -40.83 13.99
C GLN A 202 46.89 -39.86 13.23
N ILE A 203 46.43 -39.33 12.11
CA ILE A 203 47.19 -38.37 11.29
C ILE A 203 47.43 -37.07 12.07
N ASN A 204 46.39 -36.49 12.68
CA ASN A 204 46.51 -35.27 13.48
C ASN A 204 47.47 -35.45 14.67
N ASN A 205 47.43 -36.60 15.35
CA ASN A 205 48.32 -36.91 16.47
C ASN A 205 49.78 -37.07 16.01
N ALA A 206 50.04 -37.68 14.86
CA ALA A 206 51.38 -37.77 14.29
C ALA A 206 51.98 -36.38 14.05
N LEU A 207 51.18 -35.44 13.54
CA LEU A 207 51.58 -34.04 13.29
C LEU A 207 51.66 -33.15 14.54
N SER A 208 51.17 -33.60 15.70
CA SER A 208 50.91 -32.72 16.85
C SER A 208 52.15 -32.15 17.55
N GLY A 209 53.28 -32.86 17.57
CA GLY A 209 54.45 -32.37 18.28
C GLY A 209 55.36 -31.49 17.46
N ALA A 210 56.31 -30.84 18.14
CA ALA A 210 57.20 -29.84 17.57
C ALA A 210 58.04 -30.40 16.40
N PHE A 211 58.06 -29.67 15.29
CA PHE A 211 58.86 -29.99 14.11
C PHE A 211 60.32 -29.60 14.41
N ASN A 212 61.26 -30.50 14.10
CA ASN A 212 62.66 -30.37 14.45
C ASN A 212 63.59 -31.09 13.46
N GLY A 213 64.88 -30.74 13.46
CA GLY A 213 65.86 -31.35 12.57
C GLY A 213 66.02 -30.62 11.23
N GLY A 214 66.71 -31.26 10.29
CA GLY A 214 66.95 -30.79 8.93
C GLY A 214 65.90 -31.31 7.95
N THR A 215 66.18 -31.18 6.66
CA THR A 215 65.18 -31.34 5.59
C THR A 215 65.61 -32.45 4.64
N TYR A 216 65.18 -33.68 4.91
CA TYR A 216 65.47 -34.85 4.06
C TYR A 216 64.35 -35.14 3.06
N THR A 217 64.05 -34.17 2.19
CA THR A 217 62.92 -34.23 1.24
C THR A 217 62.92 -35.46 0.35
N GLN A 218 64.10 -35.94 -0.05
CA GLN A 218 64.22 -37.17 -0.82
C GLN A 218 63.61 -38.37 -0.09
N ASP A 219 63.84 -38.52 1.21
CA ASP A 219 63.29 -39.63 2.01
C ASP A 219 61.77 -39.54 2.10
N GLY A 220 61.24 -38.33 2.35
CA GLY A 220 59.79 -38.08 2.38
C GLY A 220 59.11 -38.51 1.06
N ILE A 221 59.65 -38.10 -0.08
CA ILE A 221 59.14 -38.50 -1.40
C ILE A 221 59.28 -40.00 -1.61
N GLN A 222 60.40 -40.61 -1.21
CA GLN A 222 60.63 -42.04 -1.37
C GLN A 222 59.62 -42.86 -0.57
N ARG A 223 59.42 -42.55 0.72
CA ARG A 223 58.45 -43.25 1.58
C ARG A 223 57.02 -43.00 1.13
N GLY A 224 56.68 -41.78 0.72
CA GLY A 224 55.36 -41.49 0.18
C GLY A 224 55.06 -42.25 -1.11
N ALA A 225 56.03 -42.32 -2.03
CA ALA A 225 55.88 -43.08 -3.26
C ALA A 225 55.75 -44.59 -2.98
N LYS A 226 56.53 -45.12 -2.03
CA LYS A 226 56.44 -46.51 -1.58
C LYS A 226 55.04 -46.81 -1.03
N MET A 227 54.51 -45.93 -0.18
CA MET A 227 53.17 -46.06 0.39
C MET A 227 52.08 -46.03 -0.69
N LEU A 228 52.15 -45.12 -1.67
CA LEU A 228 51.21 -45.10 -2.80
C LEU A 228 51.26 -46.39 -3.62
N SER A 229 52.46 -46.92 -3.86
CA SER A 229 52.70 -48.12 -4.66
C SER A 229 52.40 -49.44 -3.94
N SER A 230 52.17 -49.42 -2.62
CA SER A 230 51.82 -50.63 -1.87
C SER A 230 50.40 -51.10 -2.16
N ASP A 231 49.53 -50.18 -2.60
CA ASP A 231 48.19 -50.50 -3.07
C ASP A 231 48.14 -50.71 -4.59
N ASN A 232 47.68 -51.89 -5.01
CA ASN A 232 47.60 -52.34 -6.41
C ASN A 232 46.19 -52.26 -7.02
N SER A 233 45.24 -51.59 -6.36
CA SER A 233 43.83 -51.40 -6.79
C SER A 233 43.65 -50.67 -8.14
N GLY A 234 44.71 -50.02 -8.63
CA GLY A 234 44.64 -49.09 -9.77
C GLY A 234 43.86 -47.81 -9.44
N ASN A 235 43.73 -47.45 -8.16
CA ASN A 235 43.29 -46.13 -7.71
C ASN A 235 44.23 -45.04 -8.24
N ARG A 236 43.71 -43.82 -8.38
CA ARG A 236 44.56 -42.64 -8.68
C ARG A 236 45.50 -42.42 -7.49
N LYS A 237 46.79 -42.19 -7.78
CA LYS A 237 47.86 -42.05 -6.78
C LYS A 237 48.32 -40.60 -6.71
N MET A 238 48.04 -39.93 -5.59
CA MET A 238 48.34 -38.51 -5.37
C MET A 238 49.28 -38.33 -4.19
N MET A 239 50.29 -37.48 -4.35
CA MET A 239 51.21 -37.08 -3.29
C MET A 239 51.09 -35.57 -3.10
N ILE A 240 50.94 -35.09 -1.87
CA ILE A 240 50.94 -33.65 -1.55
C ILE A 240 52.18 -33.36 -0.71
N LEU A 241 53.23 -32.87 -1.38
CA LEU A 241 54.47 -32.44 -0.74
C LEU A 241 54.34 -31.00 -0.22
N MET A 242 54.59 -30.81 1.06
CA MET A 242 54.64 -29.50 1.72
C MET A 242 56.04 -29.29 2.29
N THR A 243 56.75 -28.24 1.86
CA THR A 243 58.13 -27.98 2.28
C THR A 243 58.48 -26.50 2.20
N ASP A 244 59.35 -26.01 3.09
CA ASP A 244 59.96 -24.68 3.00
C ASP A 244 61.30 -24.66 2.24
N GLY A 245 61.68 -25.81 1.68
CA GLY A 245 62.23 -25.93 0.33
C GLY A 245 63.74 -25.91 0.15
N VAL A 246 64.54 -26.14 1.19
CA VAL A 246 65.97 -26.46 0.98
C VAL A 246 66.26 -27.86 1.53
N PRO A 247 66.42 -28.89 0.68
CA PRO A 247 66.84 -30.19 1.16
C PRO A 247 68.27 -30.10 1.73
N THR A 248 68.47 -30.43 2.99
CA THR A 248 69.78 -30.42 3.66
C THR A 248 70.36 -31.81 3.88
N LEU A 249 69.62 -32.85 3.48
CA LEU A 249 70.06 -34.23 3.47
C LEU A 249 69.66 -34.89 2.14
N SER A 250 70.53 -35.75 1.61
CA SER A 250 70.20 -36.67 0.53
C SER A 250 70.98 -37.98 0.62
N LYS A 251 70.50 -39.05 -0.01
CA LYS A 251 71.32 -40.22 -0.34
C LYS A 251 72.37 -39.81 -1.35
N LYS A 252 73.56 -40.40 -1.22
CA LYS A 252 74.60 -40.25 -2.22
C LYS A 252 74.13 -40.77 -3.58
N VAL A 253 74.31 -39.94 -4.61
CA VAL A 253 73.93 -40.24 -5.99
C VAL A 253 74.92 -41.24 -6.58
N LYS A 254 74.40 -42.31 -7.20
CA LYS A 254 75.20 -43.33 -7.87
C LYS A 254 75.25 -43.12 -9.38
N SER A 255 74.13 -42.69 -9.96
CA SER A 255 74.04 -42.28 -11.37
C SER A 255 73.06 -41.13 -11.53
N ALA A 256 73.26 -40.30 -12.54
CA ALA A 256 72.41 -39.16 -12.84
C ALA A 256 72.36 -38.90 -14.35
N THR A 257 71.35 -38.13 -14.77
CA THR A 257 71.16 -37.64 -16.13
C THR A 257 70.82 -36.16 -16.12
N THR A 258 70.96 -35.49 -17.26
CA THR A 258 70.57 -34.08 -17.43
C THR A 258 69.33 -33.99 -18.32
N ILE A 259 68.31 -33.28 -17.84
CA ILE A 259 67.08 -32.99 -18.58
C ILE A 259 66.89 -31.48 -18.52
N ASP A 260 66.83 -30.82 -19.68
CA ASP A 260 66.68 -29.37 -19.82
C ASP A 260 67.63 -28.56 -18.90
N GLY A 261 68.90 -28.97 -18.89
CA GLY A 261 69.95 -28.33 -18.09
C GLY A 261 69.90 -28.60 -16.58
N THR A 262 68.97 -29.42 -16.10
CA THR A 262 68.84 -29.81 -14.69
C THR A 262 69.31 -31.25 -14.47
N ILE A 263 70.10 -31.49 -13.43
CA ILE A 263 70.61 -32.84 -13.09
C ILE A 263 69.57 -33.57 -12.24
N TYR A 264 69.23 -34.80 -12.63
CA TYR A 264 68.35 -35.72 -11.91
C TYR A 264 69.11 -37.00 -11.60
N ALA A 265 69.15 -37.40 -10.34
CA ALA A 265 69.64 -38.72 -9.98
C ALA A 265 68.73 -39.81 -10.56
N THR A 266 69.33 -40.87 -11.10
CA THR A 266 68.63 -42.04 -11.65
C THR A 266 68.84 -43.28 -10.79
N ASP A 267 69.87 -43.30 -9.93
CA ASP A 267 70.14 -44.38 -8.98
C ASP A 267 70.89 -43.84 -7.75
N PHE A 268 70.74 -44.51 -6.61
CA PHE A 268 71.28 -44.12 -5.31
C PHE A 268 72.12 -45.24 -4.69
N TYR A 269 73.08 -44.89 -3.84
CA TYR A 269 73.79 -45.91 -3.06
C TYR A 269 72.85 -46.55 -2.01
N PRO A 270 72.93 -47.88 -1.78
CA PRO A 270 72.11 -48.56 -0.77
C PRO A 270 72.42 -48.12 0.67
N ASP A 271 71.42 -48.19 1.55
CA ASP A 271 71.50 -47.69 2.93
C ASP A 271 72.59 -48.38 3.78
N PHE A 272 72.98 -49.61 3.46
CA PHE A 272 74.06 -50.36 4.14
C PHE A 272 75.41 -49.63 4.11
N TYR A 273 75.68 -48.86 3.05
CA TYR A 273 76.97 -48.14 2.88
C TYR A 273 77.05 -46.83 3.69
N LYS A 274 75.93 -46.37 4.29
CA LYS A 274 75.80 -45.10 5.03
C LYS A 274 76.43 -43.83 4.39
N PRO A 275 76.36 -43.52 3.08
CA PRO A 275 76.77 -42.21 2.62
C PRO A 275 75.51 -41.35 2.45
N LEU A 276 75.11 -40.67 3.52
CA LEU A 276 74.20 -39.54 3.40
C LEU A 276 75.05 -38.30 3.12
N ASP A 277 74.66 -37.54 2.11
CA ASP A 277 75.20 -36.20 1.91
C ASP A 277 74.47 -35.28 2.90
N GLN A 278 75.22 -34.71 3.86
CA GLN A 278 74.68 -33.92 4.98
C GLN A 278 75.40 -32.57 5.12
N PRO A 279 75.16 -31.62 4.21
CA PRO A 279 75.74 -30.27 4.24
C PRO A 279 75.35 -29.37 5.44
N ASN A 280 74.60 -29.89 6.41
CA ASN A 280 74.07 -29.20 7.61
C ASN A 280 72.83 -28.32 7.33
N ASN A 281 73.00 -27.02 7.13
CA ASN A 281 71.92 -26.02 7.04
C ASN A 281 71.82 -25.37 5.65
N THR A 282 72.43 -25.99 4.64
CA THR A 282 72.41 -25.55 3.23
C THR A 282 72.26 -26.77 2.33
N SER A 283 71.81 -26.64 1.08
CA SER A 283 71.90 -27.74 0.10
C SER A 283 73.33 -27.98 -0.39
N LYS A 284 74.19 -26.96 -0.29
CA LYS A 284 75.54 -26.94 -0.89
C LYS A 284 76.52 -27.86 -0.17
N PHE A 285 77.18 -28.74 -0.93
CA PHE A 285 78.30 -29.52 -0.41
C PHE A 285 79.54 -28.65 -0.24
N LYS A 286 80.39 -28.97 0.74
CA LYS A 286 81.72 -28.37 0.78
C LYS A 286 82.50 -28.82 -0.46
N LEU A 287 83.50 -28.04 -0.86
CA LEU A 287 84.23 -28.29 -2.10
C LEU A 287 84.90 -29.68 -2.16
N HIS A 288 85.34 -30.22 -1.01
CA HIS A 288 85.91 -31.57 -0.89
C HIS A 288 84.85 -32.69 -0.81
N ASP A 289 83.59 -32.34 -0.53
CA ASP A 289 82.47 -33.28 -0.43
C ASP A 289 81.75 -33.45 -1.78
N SER A 290 81.97 -32.54 -2.75
CA SER A 290 81.41 -32.66 -4.10
C SER A 290 82.07 -33.83 -4.85
N TYR A 291 81.28 -34.57 -5.64
CA TYR A 291 81.75 -35.76 -6.35
C TYR A 291 81.17 -35.86 -7.75
N THR A 292 81.79 -36.65 -8.61
CA THR A 292 81.32 -36.87 -9.99
C THR A 292 80.71 -38.25 -10.15
N VAL A 293 79.61 -38.33 -10.88
CA VAL A 293 78.96 -39.59 -11.28
C VAL A 293 78.99 -39.75 -12.81
N GLY A 294 78.92 -40.99 -13.30
CA GLY A 294 79.01 -41.30 -14.72
C GLY A 294 80.43 -41.50 -15.25
N SER A 295 80.54 -41.77 -16.56
CA SER A 295 81.81 -42.07 -17.25
C SER A 295 81.94 -41.31 -18.57
N GLY A 296 83.19 -41.12 -19.04
CA GLY A 296 83.48 -40.46 -20.32
C GLY A 296 82.95 -39.02 -20.40
N GLN A 297 82.32 -38.67 -21.52
CA GLN A 297 81.74 -37.34 -21.74
C GLN A 297 80.43 -37.07 -20.95
N ASN A 298 79.89 -38.07 -20.26
CA ASN A 298 78.65 -37.95 -19.47
C ASN A 298 78.95 -37.79 -17.96
N ARG A 299 80.13 -37.29 -17.59
CA ARG A 299 80.50 -37.04 -16.19
C ARG A 299 79.74 -35.83 -15.67
N LEU A 300 78.93 -36.02 -14.63
CA LEU A 300 78.15 -34.99 -13.98
C LEU A 300 78.67 -34.74 -12.56
N THR A 301 78.87 -33.48 -12.18
CA THR A 301 79.27 -33.09 -10.83
C THR A 301 78.04 -32.93 -9.95
N ILE A 302 78.03 -33.61 -8.82
CA ILE A 302 77.05 -33.48 -7.75
C ILE A 302 77.67 -32.60 -6.66
N SER A 303 77.13 -31.39 -6.54
CA SER A 303 77.64 -30.35 -5.63
C SER A 303 76.62 -29.88 -4.60
N ASP A 304 75.40 -30.41 -4.64
CA ASP A 304 74.34 -30.14 -3.69
C ASP A 304 73.34 -31.33 -3.64
N THR A 305 72.36 -31.26 -2.74
CA THR A 305 71.34 -32.29 -2.50
C THR A 305 70.22 -32.32 -3.55
N PHE A 306 70.07 -31.29 -4.39
CA PHE A 306 68.93 -31.20 -5.31
C PHE A 306 68.87 -32.31 -6.36
N PRO A 307 69.97 -32.75 -7.01
CA PRO A 307 69.94 -33.88 -7.93
C PRO A 307 69.27 -35.12 -7.36
N ALA A 308 69.51 -35.41 -6.09
CA ALA A 308 68.94 -36.57 -5.43
C ALA A 308 67.43 -36.42 -5.18
N THR A 309 67.01 -35.28 -4.63
CA THR A 309 65.60 -34.95 -4.39
C THR A 309 64.78 -34.95 -5.68
N LEU A 310 65.29 -34.27 -6.71
CA LEU A 310 64.64 -34.19 -8.02
C LEU A 310 64.58 -35.55 -8.72
N GLY A 311 65.67 -36.33 -8.62
CA GLY A 311 65.72 -37.70 -9.13
C GLY A 311 64.65 -38.59 -8.49
N GLN A 312 64.51 -38.52 -7.17
CA GLN A 312 63.50 -39.31 -6.46
C GLN A 312 62.06 -38.88 -6.82
N ALA A 313 61.81 -37.58 -6.95
CA ALA A 313 60.52 -37.07 -7.44
C ALA A 313 60.21 -37.56 -8.86
N LYS A 314 61.22 -37.59 -9.74
CA LYS A 314 61.07 -38.12 -11.09
C LYS A 314 60.73 -39.61 -11.07
N ILE A 315 61.44 -40.42 -10.28
CA ILE A 315 61.18 -41.86 -10.14
C ILE A 315 59.74 -42.11 -9.66
N ALA A 316 59.27 -41.34 -8.67
CA ALA A 316 57.89 -41.45 -8.19
C ALA A 316 56.87 -41.11 -9.28
N LYS A 317 57.08 -40.05 -10.07
CA LYS A 317 56.22 -39.65 -11.20
C LYS A 317 56.23 -40.68 -12.33
N ASP A 318 57.40 -41.20 -12.69
CA ASP A 318 57.53 -42.24 -13.72
C ASP A 318 56.78 -43.53 -13.31
N ASN A 319 56.66 -43.78 -12.00
CA ASN A 319 55.88 -44.89 -11.43
C ASN A 319 54.38 -44.57 -11.24
N GLY A 320 53.90 -43.45 -11.78
CA GLY A 320 52.47 -43.10 -11.80
C GLY A 320 51.96 -42.24 -10.65
N ALA A 321 52.84 -41.73 -9.77
CA ALA A 321 52.42 -40.79 -8.72
C ALA A 321 52.22 -39.37 -9.28
N GLU A 322 51.08 -38.77 -8.95
CA GLU A 322 50.79 -37.37 -9.20
C GLU A 322 51.31 -36.52 -8.03
N ILE A 323 52.41 -35.79 -8.22
CA ILE A 323 53.02 -35.00 -7.13
C ILE A 323 52.52 -33.55 -7.19
N HIS A 324 51.74 -33.16 -6.21
CA HIS A 324 51.44 -31.77 -5.90
C HIS A 324 52.50 -31.25 -4.93
N THR A 325 53.02 -30.04 -5.14
CA THR A 325 54.03 -29.44 -4.25
C THR A 325 53.63 -28.02 -3.85
N LEU A 326 53.58 -27.79 -2.54
CA LEU A 326 53.44 -26.48 -1.93
C LEU A 326 54.81 -26.01 -1.41
N GLY A 327 55.36 -24.96 -2.04
CA GLY A 327 56.56 -24.27 -1.57
C GLY A 327 56.19 -23.21 -0.53
N ILE A 328 56.54 -23.44 0.73
CA ILE A 328 56.10 -22.61 1.87
C ILE A 328 57.18 -21.58 2.18
N GLN A 329 56.91 -20.31 1.86
CA GLN A 329 57.77 -19.16 2.18
C GLN A 329 59.24 -19.43 1.87
N LEU A 330 59.49 -19.93 0.66
CA LEU A 330 60.81 -20.33 0.19
C LEU A 330 61.80 -19.17 0.33
N SER A 331 62.97 -19.46 0.88
CA SER A 331 63.99 -18.46 1.17
C SER A 331 65.32 -18.81 0.50
N ASN A 332 66.30 -17.93 0.62
CA ASN A 332 67.65 -18.18 0.10
C ASN A 332 68.25 -19.41 0.80
N ASP A 333 68.96 -20.22 0.03
CA ASP A 333 69.83 -21.25 0.59
C ASP A 333 71.15 -20.61 1.04
N GLY A 334 71.12 -19.93 2.19
CA GLY A 334 72.23 -19.14 2.70
C GLY A 334 72.75 -18.15 1.64
N ASN A 335 74.03 -18.27 1.29
CA ASN A 335 74.68 -17.49 0.23
C ASN A 335 74.91 -18.30 -1.06
N TYR A 336 74.28 -19.48 -1.20
CA TYR A 336 74.48 -20.37 -2.34
C TYR A 336 73.45 -20.15 -3.44
N LEU A 337 72.15 -20.33 -3.13
CA LEU A 337 71.05 -20.13 -4.08
C LEU A 337 70.14 -19.01 -3.58
N THR A 338 69.68 -18.20 -4.53
CA THR A 338 68.61 -17.24 -4.29
C THR A 338 67.27 -17.97 -4.09
N ALA A 339 66.32 -17.34 -3.41
CA ALA A 339 64.98 -17.87 -3.23
C ALA A 339 64.31 -18.23 -4.58
N ALA A 340 64.57 -17.48 -5.65
CA ALA A 340 64.06 -17.77 -6.98
C ALA A 340 64.64 -19.06 -7.58
N GLU A 341 65.94 -19.33 -7.36
CA GLU A 341 66.58 -20.57 -7.78
C GLU A 341 66.11 -21.76 -6.95
N VAL A 342 65.95 -21.58 -5.64
CA VAL A 342 65.34 -22.58 -4.74
C VAL A 342 63.93 -22.91 -5.22
N ARG A 343 63.08 -21.90 -5.44
CA ARG A 343 61.74 -22.06 -5.99
C ARG A 343 61.74 -22.78 -7.34
N ASN A 344 62.63 -22.40 -8.26
CA ASN A 344 62.74 -23.07 -9.56
C ASN A 344 63.04 -24.56 -9.41
N ARG A 345 63.95 -24.92 -8.51
CA ARG A 345 64.31 -26.31 -8.25
C ARG A 345 63.19 -27.07 -7.55
N ILE A 346 62.62 -26.53 -6.46
CA ILE A 346 61.52 -27.17 -5.74
C ILE A 346 60.31 -27.36 -6.66
N SER A 347 59.98 -26.40 -7.53
CA SER A 347 58.87 -26.56 -8.47
C SER A 347 58.98 -27.77 -9.41
N LYS A 348 60.19 -28.30 -9.64
CA LYS A 348 60.43 -29.50 -10.46
C LYS A 348 60.15 -30.82 -9.73
N THR A 349 59.92 -30.81 -8.42
CA THR A 349 59.41 -32.00 -7.71
C THR A 349 57.97 -32.29 -8.12
N ALA A 350 57.17 -31.25 -8.33
CA ALA A 350 55.77 -31.37 -8.74
C ALA A 350 55.61 -32.00 -10.13
N SER A 351 54.46 -32.61 -10.36
CA SER A 351 53.95 -32.90 -11.69
C SER A 351 53.61 -31.59 -12.44
N PRO A 352 53.59 -31.60 -13.79
CA PRO A 352 53.32 -30.40 -14.57
C PRO A 352 52.04 -29.68 -14.12
N GLY A 353 52.14 -28.38 -13.82
CA GLY A 353 51.00 -27.55 -13.39
C GLY A 353 50.58 -27.70 -11.92
N MET A 354 51.25 -28.54 -11.13
CA MET A 354 50.84 -28.90 -9.75
C MET A 354 51.77 -28.33 -8.67
N TYR A 355 52.44 -27.21 -8.97
CA TYR A 355 53.23 -26.46 -8.00
C TYR A 355 52.54 -25.15 -7.63
N GLN A 356 52.50 -24.83 -6.34
CA GLN A 356 52.04 -23.53 -5.84
C GLN A 356 52.98 -22.98 -4.75
N ASP A 357 53.07 -21.66 -4.65
CA ASP A 357 53.76 -20.98 -3.55
C ASP A 357 52.75 -20.60 -2.46
N ALA A 358 53.12 -20.80 -1.20
CA ALA A 358 52.44 -20.21 -0.05
C ALA A 358 53.34 -19.12 0.55
N ASN A 359 52.92 -17.86 0.47
CA ASN A 359 53.68 -16.72 0.98
C ASN A 359 53.33 -16.40 2.45
N SER A 360 52.26 -16.99 2.97
CA SER A 360 51.76 -16.82 4.33
C SER A 360 51.24 -18.13 4.93
N ALA A 361 50.98 -18.12 6.24
CA ALA A 361 50.28 -19.22 6.93
C ALA A 361 48.87 -19.46 6.34
N ASP A 362 48.16 -18.40 5.98
CA ASP A 362 46.81 -18.48 5.41
C ASP A 362 46.80 -19.11 4.01
N ASP A 363 47.85 -18.87 3.21
CA ASP A 363 48.00 -19.50 1.89
C ASP A 363 48.12 -21.03 2.01
N ILE A 364 48.73 -21.54 3.08
CA ILE A 364 48.84 -23.00 3.33
C ILE A 364 47.47 -23.61 3.58
N VAL A 365 46.67 -22.97 4.45
CA VAL A 365 45.31 -23.42 4.77
C VAL A 365 44.42 -23.32 3.53
N THR A 366 44.53 -22.23 2.78
CA THR A 366 43.79 -22.01 1.52
C THR A 366 44.13 -23.05 0.46
N TYR A 367 45.43 -23.34 0.29
CA TYR A 367 45.88 -24.37 -0.63
C TYR A 367 45.29 -25.73 -0.27
N LEU A 368 45.42 -26.18 0.99
CA LEU A 368 44.88 -27.47 1.41
C LEU A 368 43.35 -27.53 1.31
N LYS A 369 42.65 -26.42 1.56
CA LYS A 369 41.21 -26.32 1.28
C LYS A 369 40.89 -26.49 -0.21
N SER A 370 41.67 -25.87 -1.10
CA SER A 370 41.48 -26.05 -2.55
C SER A 370 41.73 -27.49 -2.99
N GLN A 371 42.67 -28.19 -2.35
CA GLN A 371 42.93 -29.61 -2.63
C GLN A 371 41.76 -30.49 -2.20
N SER A 372 41.19 -30.28 -1.00
CA SER A 372 40.01 -31.04 -0.58
C SER A 372 38.80 -30.73 -1.47
N ASP A 373 38.60 -29.47 -1.86
CA ASP A 373 37.52 -29.08 -2.78
C ASP A 373 37.63 -29.76 -4.15
N ASN A 374 38.83 -29.78 -4.73
CA ASN A 374 39.08 -30.49 -5.99
C ASN A 374 38.78 -31.99 -5.87
N ILE A 375 39.10 -32.61 -4.73
CA ILE A 375 38.79 -34.02 -4.48
C ILE A 375 37.27 -34.21 -4.38
N ILE A 376 36.59 -33.39 -3.58
CA ILE A 376 35.14 -33.48 -3.36
C ILE A 376 34.36 -33.28 -4.67
N ASN A 377 34.75 -32.29 -5.50
CA ASN A 377 34.13 -32.02 -6.81
C ASN A 377 34.19 -33.21 -7.76
N ASN A 378 35.20 -34.08 -7.63
CA ASN A 378 35.33 -35.28 -8.45
C ASN A 378 34.38 -36.41 -8.01
N PHE A 379 33.80 -36.36 -6.80
CA PHE A 379 33.01 -37.46 -6.24
C PHE A 379 31.55 -37.11 -5.97
N ASN A 380 31.23 -35.85 -5.69
CA ASN A 380 29.86 -35.43 -5.38
C ASN A 380 29.17 -34.83 -6.60
N ASN A 381 27.90 -35.18 -6.77
CA ASN A 381 27.03 -34.56 -7.76
C ASN A 381 26.66 -33.11 -7.37
N VAL A 382 26.79 -32.76 -6.09
CA VAL A 382 26.63 -31.39 -5.57
C VAL A 382 27.89 -30.99 -4.81
N ALA A 383 28.68 -30.10 -5.38
CA ALA A 383 29.96 -29.70 -4.82
C ALA A 383 30.26 -28.24 -5.17
N ASN A 384 30.45 -27.41 -4.14
CA ASN A 384 30.54 -25.96 -4.30
C ASN A 384 29.40 -25.36 -5.14
N GLY A 385 28.19 -25.88 -4.97
CA GLY A 385 27.00 -25.43 -5.67
C GLY A 385 26.46 -24.10 -5.15
N SER A 386 25.57 -23.49 -5.93
CA SER A 386 24.95 -22.20 -5.59
C SER A 386 23.48 -22.11 -6.00
N ILE A 387 22.69 -21.37 -5.24
CA ILE A 387 21.31 -20.98 -5.57
C ILE A 387 21.26 -19.48 -5.81
N ALA A 388 20.60 -19.07 -6.90
CA ALA A 388 20.19 -17.69 -7.11
C ALA A 388 18.66 -17.64 -7.15
N ASP A 389 18.07 -16.92 -6.20
CA ASP A 389 16.63 -16.85 -5.98
C ASP A 389 16.15 -15.39 -5.96
N PRO A 390 15.90 -14.79 -7.14
CA PRO A 390 15.39 -13.43 -7.25
C PRO A 390 13.93 -13.38 -6.77
N LEU A 391 13.59 -12.43 -5.92
CA LEU A 391 12.23 -12.23 -5.40
C LEU A 391 11.30 -11.69 -6.51
N GLY A 392 10.04 -12.12 -6.47
CA GLY A 392 9.00 -11.71 -7.39
C GLY A 392 8.60 -10.25 -7.16
N LYS A 393 8.18 -9.55 -8.22
CA LYS A 393 7.90 -8.10 -8.16
C LYS A 393 6.81 -7.72 -7.15
N GLN A 394 5.83 -8.60 -6.95
CA GLN A 394 4.71 -8.36 -6.04
C GLN A 394 4.99 -8.82 -4.61
N PHE A 395 6.24 -9.12 -4.26
CA PHE A 395 6.62 -9.60 -2.94
C PHE A 395 7.74 -8.76 -2.35
N ILE A 396 7.77 -8.72 -1.03
CA ILE A 396 8.82 -8.07 -0.23
C ILE A 396 9.32 -9.06 0.82
N TYR A 397 10.62 -9.05 1.14
CA TYR A 397 11.13 -9.86 2.23
C TYR A 397 10.57 -9.37 3.57
N ALA A 398 10.08 -10.29 4.41
CA ALA A 398 9.58 -9.94 5.74
C ALA A 398 10.73 -9.55 6.69
N ASN A 399 11.87 -10.26 6.58
CA ASN A 399 13.10 -9.92 7.29
C ASN A 399 14.33 -10.32 6.45
N PRO A 400 14.95 -9.39 5.71
CA PRO A 400 16.14 -9.68 4.89
C PRO A 400 17.36 -10.22 5.67
N SER A 401 17.41 -10.01 6.98
CA SER A 401 18.50 -10.46 7.85
C SER A 401 18.28 -11.87 8.42
N SER A 402 17.10 -12.47 8.21
CA SER A 402 16.70 -13.76 8.78
C SER A 402 16.54 -14.77 7.66
N VAL A 403 17.65 -15.43 7.30
CA VAL A 403 17.63 -16.61 6.41
C VAL A 403 18.27 -17.76 7.15
N ASP A 404 17.50 -18.80 7.39
CA ASP A 404 17.96 -19.98 8.11
C ASP A 404 18.38 -21.06 7.13
N VAL A 405 19.53 -21.68 7.37
CA VAL A 405 20.02 -22.84 6.64
C VAL A 405 20.16 -23.97 7.63
N THR A 406 19.50 -25.11 7.37
CA THR A 406 19.50 -26.27 8.27
C THR A 406 19.81 -27.55 7.51
N SER A 407 20.42 -28.52 8.20
CA SER A 407 20.58 -29.88 7.71
C SER A 407 19.32 -30.69 8.04
N VAL A 408 18.66 -31.25 7.03
CA VAL A 408 17.41 -32.03 7.17
C VAL A 408 17.50 -33.45 6.60
N GLY A 409 18.64 -33.80 6.00
CA GLY A 409 18.88 -35.13 5.46
C GLY A 409 18.98 -36.21 6.54
N SER A 410 18.87 -37.48 6.13
CA SER A 410 19.08 -38.61 7.06
C SER A 410 20.54 -38.74 7.51
N LYS A 411 21.48 -38.13 6.78
CA LYS A 411 22.85 -37.84 7.23
C LYS A 411 23.00 -36.36 7.53
N SER A 412 23.53 -36.05 8.71
CA SER A 412 23.74 -34.67 9.15
C SER A 412 24.90 -34.00 8.44
N ILE A 413 24.81 -32.68 8.35
CA ILE A 413 25.90 -31.77 7.97
C ILE A 413 26.24 -30.96 9.23
N ASP A 414 27.52 -30.85 9.55
CA ASP A 414 27.93 -30.03 10.70
C ASP A 414 27.66 -28.55 10.44
N ASN A 415 27.31 -27.81 11.50
CA ASN A 415 26.94 -26.40 11.39
C ASN A 415 28.00 -25.54 10.71
N ASP A 416 29.29 -25.81 10.94
CA ASP A 416 30.41 -25.07 10.33
C ASP A 416 30.53 -25.29 8.81
N HIS A 417 29.84 -26.30 8.27
CA HIS A 417 29.86 -26.67 6.86
C HIS A 417 28.50 -26.48 6.18
N LEU A 418 27.52 -25.90 6.89
CA LEU A 418 26.30 -25.42 6.25
C LEU A 418 26.61 -24.28 5.29
N PRO A 419 25.94 -24.22 4.13
CA PRO A 419 26.18 -23.16 3.17
C PRO A 419 25.72 -21.81 3.71
N LYS A 420 26.35 -20.75 3.19
CA LYS A 420 26.01 -19.38 3.56
C LYS A 420 24.88 -18.88 2.66
N ALA A 421 23.82 -18.35 3.28
CA ALA A 421 22.71 -17.70 2.60
C ALA A 421 22.73 -16.19 2.87
N VAL A 422 22.60 -15.37 1.83
CA VAL A 422 22.63 -13.91 1.93
C VAL A 422 21.59 -13.32 0.97
N ILE A 423 20.73 -12.45 1.49
CA ILE A 423 19.87 -11.59 0.67
C ILE A 423 20.65 -10.33 0.30
N SER A 424 20.76 -10.06 -1.00
CA SER A 424 21.36 -8.84 -1.53
C SER A 424 20.41 -8.19 -2.53
N GLY A 425 19.92 -6.98 -2.20
CA GLY A 425 18.86 -6.34 -2.97
C GLY A 425 17.60 -7.19 -2.98
N ASN A 426 17.14 -7.57 -4.19
CA ASN A 426 15.93 -8.36 -4.39
C ASN A 426 16.24 -9.83 -4.73
N GLN A 427 17.36 -10.37 -4.25
CA GLN A 427 17.77 -11.75 -4.54
C GLN A 427 18.41 -12.42 -3.33
N LEU A 428 17.94 -13.62 -3.02
CA LEU A 428 18.57 -14.56 -2.10
C LEU A 428 19.67 -15.32 -2.87
N ASN A 429 20.87 -15.35 -2.32
CA ASN A 429 22.00 -16.10 -2.84
C ASN A 429 22.44 -17.12 -1.79
N VAL A 430 22.62 -18.37 -2.20
CA VAL A 430 23.18 -19.43 -1.36
C VAL A 430 24.42 -19.96 -2.05
N SER A 431 25.55 -20.05 -1.36
CA SER A 431 26.84 -20.45 -1.95
C SER A 431 27.53 -21.53 -1.10
N ASN A 432 28.48 -22.23 -1.71
CA ASN A 432 29.29 -23.28 -1.10
C ASN A 432 28.46 -24.51 -0.69
N ILE A 433 27.40 -24.83 -1.45
CA ILE A 433 26.56 -25.99 -1.19
C ILE A 433 27.32 -27.26 -1.60
N THR A 434 27.68 -28.08 -0.62
CA THR A 434 28.39 -29.35 -0.86
C THR A 434 27.63 -30.46 -0.15
N LEU A 435 27.09 -31.42 -0.91
CA LEU A 435 26.22 -32.47 -0.38
C LEU A 435 26.65 -33.83 -0.91
N GLY A 436 26.90 -34.74 0.03
CA GLY A 436 27.11 -36.15 -0.24
C GLY A 436 25.80 -36.94 -0.23
N ASP A 437 25.95 -38.26 -0.16
CA ASP A 437 24.84 -39.21 -0.14
C ASP A 437 23.90 -39.00 1.06
N ASP A 438 22.61 -38.79 0.78
CA ASP A 438 21.56 -38.59 1.78
C ASP A 438 21.72 -37.34 2.69
N GLN A 439 22.64 -36.43 2.33
CA GLN A 439 22.71 -35.10 2.92
C GLN A 439 21.74 -34.16 2.20
N GLU A 440 21.06 -33.33 2.98
CA GLU A 440 20.08 -32.38 2.46
C GLU A 440 20.10 -31.11 3.30
N ILE A 441 20.10 -29.97 2.61
CA ILE A 441 19.89 -28.66 3.23
C ILE A 441 18.47 -28.17 2.98
N GLN A 442 17.95 -27.41 3.94
CA GLN A 442 16.77 -26.58 3.78
C GLN A 442 17.14 -25.12 4.05
N VAL A 443 16.74 -24.24 3.14
CA VAL A 443 16.86 -22.79 3.30
C VAL A 443 15.46 -22.24 3.51
N HIS A 444 15.26 -21.53 4.63
CA HIS A 444 13.99 -20.92 5.00
C HIS A 444 14.11 -19.40 5.06
N TYR A 445 13.12 -18.72 4.48
CA TYR A 445 12.95 -17.28 4.60
C TYR A 445 11.47 -16.92 4.48
N GLN A 446 11.12 -15.68 4.80
CA GLN A 446 9.74 -15.21 4.76
C GLN A 446 9.54 -14.01 3.84
N VAL A 447 8.37 -13.96 3.20
CA VAL A 447 7.98 -12.88 2.29
C VAL A 447 6.54 -12.44 2.55
N HIS A 448 6.26 -11.16 2.35
CA HIS A 448 4.91 -10.63 2.26
C HIS A 448 4.51 -10.42 0.80
N ILE A 449 3.25 -10.70 0.47
CA ILE A 449 2.66 -10.17 -0.77
C ILE A 449 2.42 -8.67 -0.59
N ASN A 450 2.90 -7.87 -1.55
CA ASN A 450 2.74 -6.43 -1.56
C ASN A 450 1.36 -6.09 -2.13
N THR A 451 0.39 -5.78 -1.28
CA THR A 451 -0.98 -5.46 -1.69
C THR A 451 -1.20 -3.96 -1.89
N GLU A 452 -0.26 -3.13 -1.46
CA GLU A 452 -0.45 -1.68 -1.37
C GLU A 452 -0.21 -0.93 -2.69
N THR A 453 0.49 -1.54 -3.66
CA THR A 453 0.85 -0.88 -4.92
C THR A 453 -0.36 -0.61 -5.81
N ASN A 454 -0.27 0.43 -6.63
CA ASN A 454 -1.37 0.84 -7.53
C ASN A 454 -1.70 -0.22 -8.59
N ASP A 455 -0.75 -1.07 -8.96
CA ASP A 455 -0.89 -2.14 -9.95
C ASP A 455 -1.30 -3.49 -9.36
N PHE A 456 -1.47 -3.57 -8.02
CA PHE A 456 -1.93 -4.78 -7.37
C PHE A 456 -3.33 -5.18 -7.84
N LYS A 457 -3.46 -6.45 -8.22
CA LYS A 457 -4.72 -7.11 -8.58
C LYS A 457 -5.06 -8.16 -7.51
N PRO A 458 -6.15 -8.01 -6.76
CA PRO A 458 -6.65 -9.04 -5.88
C PRO A 458 -7.09 -10.28 -6.66
N ASP A 459 -7.13 -11.42 -5.97
CA ASP A 459 -7.55 -12.72 -6.51
C ASP A 459 -6.72 -13.21 -7.72
N TYR A 460 -5.55 -12.59 -7.94
CA TYR A 460 -4.61 -12.84 -9.03
C TYR A 460 -3.33 -13.51 -8.50
N TRP A 461 -2.89 -14.58 -9.14
CA TRP A 461 -1.68 -15.33 -8.83
C TRP A 461 -0.43 -14.57 -9.28
N TYR A 462 0.40 -14.21 -8.31
CA TYR A 462 1.74 -13.67 -8.54
C TYR A 462 2.78 -14.72 -8.22
N GLN A 463 3.74 -14.90 -9.12
CA GLN A 463 4.93 -15.70 -8.83
C GLN A 463 5.74 -15.05 -7.72
N MET A 464 6.07 -15.84 -6.68
CA MET A 464 6.82 -15.34 -5.52
C MET A 464 8.25 -14.97 -5.84
N ASN A 465 8.77 -15.50 -6.94
CA ASN A 465 10.17 -15.39 -7.32
C ASN A 465 10.26 -15.23 -8.84
N GLY A 466 11.35 -14.61 -9.30
CA GLY A 466 11.81 -14.77 -10.67
C GLY A 466 12.42 -16.15 -10.89
N ASN A 467 13.21 -16.26 -11.95
CA ASN A 467 13.89 -17.51 -12.31
C ASN A 467 14.82 -17.97 -11.17
N THR A 468 14.38 -18.96 -10.40
CA THR A 468 15.13 -19.52 -9.28
C THR A 468 15.99 -20.66 -9.79
N THR A 469 17.31 -20.53 -9.66
CA THR A 469 18.27 -21.47 -10.26
C THR A 469 19.13 -22.17 -9.21
N PHE A 470 19.50 -23.40 -9.51
CA PHE A 470 20.51 -24.16 -8.78
C PHE A 470 21.62 -24.59 -9.73
N LYS A 471 22.84 -24.22 -9.39
CA LYS A 471 24.07 -24.67 -10.02
C LYS A 471 24.68 -25.74 -9.11
N PRO A 472 24.59 -27.05 -9.45
CA PRO A 472 25.02 -28.13 -8.58
C PRO A 472 26.54 -28.18 -8.36
N LYS A 473 27.33 -27.79 -9.37
CA LYS A 473 28.79 -27.78 -9.31
C LYS A 473 29.37 -26.43 -9.68
N GLY A 474 30.29 -25.91 -8.87
CA GLY A 474 30.85 -24.56 -9.02
C GLY A 474 31.67 -24.34 -10.31
N ASP A 475 32.32 -25.39 -10.80
CA ASP A 475 33.24 -25.41 -11.94
C ASP A 475 32.60 -25.81 -13.28
N GLU A 476 31.34 -26.25 -13.26
CA GLU A 476 30.56 -26.60 -14.46
C GLU A 476 29.56 -25.49 -14.82
N ASP A 477 29.09 -25.41 -16.06
CA ASP A 477 28.05 -24.44 -16.47
C ASP A 477 26.62 -24.99 -16.34
N THR A 478 26.47 -26.24 -15.88
CA THR A 478 25.17 -26.89 -15.70
C THR A 478 24.34 -26.14 -14.67
N THR A 479 23.13 -25.71 -15.04
CA THR A 479 22.18 -25.04 -14.15
C THR A 479 20.79 -25.63 -14.34
N VAL A 480 20.08 -25.88 -13.24
CA VAL A 480 18.68 -26.33 -13.22
C VAL A 480 17.79 -25.31 -12.53
N GLN A 481 16.47 -25.40 -12.72
CA GLN A 481 15.52 -24.46 -12.14
C GLN A 481 14.64 -25.12 -11.08
N PHE A 482 14.32 -24.36 -10.03
CA PHE A 482 13.29 -24.75 -9.08
C PHE A 482 11.89 -24.45 -9.64
N GLY A 483 10.89 -25.19 -9.16
CA GLY A 483 9.48 -24.85 -9.37
C GLY A 483 9.11 -23.58 -8.61
N ILE A 484 8.62 -22.55 -9.31
CA ILE A 484 8.30 -21.25 -8.73
C ILE A 484 6.88 -21.28 -8.17
N PRO A 485 6.68 -21.08 -6.85
CA PRO A 485 5.36 -21.01 -6.27
C PRO A 485 4.68 -19.66 -6.59
N SER A 486 3.37 -19.60 -6.40
CA SER A 486 2.60 -18.37 -6.57
C SER A 486 1.62 -18.18 -5.42
N ALA A 487 1.30 -16.93 -5.11
CA ALA A 487 0.27 -16.58 -4.14
C ALA A 487 -0.61 -15.44 -4.63
N LYS A 488 -1.76 -15.32 -3.98
CA LYS A 488 -2.74 -14.25 -4.20
C LYS A 488 -3.31 -13.77 -2.87
N ALA A 489 -3.77 -12.53 -2.87
CA ALA A 489 -4.54 -11.97 -1.75
C ALA A 489 -5.97 -11.64 -2.20
N PRO A 490 -6.98 -11.80 -1.33
CA PRO A 490 -8.38 -11.59 -1.68
C PRO A 490 -8.72 -10.10 -1.84
N SER A 491 -9.75 -9.82 -2.64
CA SER A 491 -10.40 -8.52 -2.72
C SER A 491 -11.28 -8.22 -1.51
N THR A 492 -11.63 -6.95 -1.36
CA THR A 492 -12.84 -6.49 -0.68
C THR A 492 -13.58 -5.52 -1.60
N THR A 493 -14.81 -5.17 -1.24
CA THR A 493 -15.64 -4.27 -2.05
C THR A 493 -16.34 -3.23 -1.20
N LEU A 494 -16.66 -2.09 -1.81
CA LEU A 494 -17.52 -1.05 -1.25
C LEU A 494 -18.92 -1.08 -1.89
N ASN A 495 -19.92 -0.68 -1.12
CA ASN A 495 -21.24 -0.34 -1.61
C ASN A 495 -21.49 1.14 -1.29
N VAL A 496 -21.78 1.95 -2.31
CA VAL A 496 -22.02 3.38 -2.12
C VAL A 496 -23.32 3.75 -2.84
N LYS A 497 -24.23 4.39 -2.12
CA LYS A 497 -25.45 4.98 -2.68
C LYS A 497 -25.52 6.47 -2.41
N LYS A 498 -26.24 7.18 -3.27
CA LYS A 498 -26.46 8.63 -3.19
C LYS A 498 -27.95 8.94 -3.09
N GLU A 499 -28.31 9.76 -2.11
CA GLU A 499 -29.66 10.24 -1.86
C GLU A 499 -29.72 11.76 -2.08
N TRP A 500 -30.81 12.22 -2.69
CA TRP A 500 -31.05 13.62 -3.01
C TRP A 500 -32.31 14.11 -2.29
N HIS A 501 -32.16 15.14 -1.48
CA HIS A 501 -33.27 15.88 -0.88
C HIS A 501 -33.32 17.27 -1.52
N ILE A 502 -34.16 17.38 -2.54
CA ILE A 502 -34.20 18.54 -3.45
C ILE A 502 -35.35 19.47 -3.07
N LEU A 503 -35.10 20.77 -3.13
CA LEU A 503 -36.11 21.81 -2.99
C LEU A 503 -36.68 22.21 -4.36
N GLY A 504 -37.96 21.92 -4.62
CA GLY A 504 -38.61 22.25 -5.90
C GLY A 504 -38.07 21.43 -7.06
N ASP A 505 -37.76 22.08 -8.18
CA ASP A 505 -37.29 21.45 -9.43
C ASP A 505 -35.78 21.69 -9.67
N GLU A 506 -34.97 21.84 -8.61
CA GLU A 506 -33.52 22.01 -8.80
C GLU A 506 -32.89 20.80 -9.53
N GLU A 507 -32.06 21.09 -10.52
CA GLU A 507 -31.37 20.06 -11.29
C GLU A 507 -30.20 19.48 -10.49
N VAL A 508 -30.10 18.15 -10.50
CA VAL A 508 -28.94 17.42 -9.99
C VAL A 508 -27.97 17.12 -11.14
N PRO A 509 -26.64 17.13 -10.90
CA PRO A 509 -25.66 16.81 -11.92
C PRO A 509 -25.81 15.36 -12.44
N ASP A 510 -25.23 15.04 -13.59
CA ASP A 510 -25.24 13.67 -14.12
C ASP A 510 -24.34 12.70 -13.33
N SER A 511 -23.36 13.23 -12.60
CA SER A 511 -22.45 12.45 -11.76
C SER A 511 -21.93 13.25 -10.56
N ILE A 512 -21.54 12.54 -9.50
CA ILE A 512 -20.79 13.09 -8.37
C ILE A 512 -19.48 12.32 -8.20
N THR A 513 -18.48 12.97 -7.62
CA THR A 513 -17.20 12.34 -7.24
C THR A 513 -17.08 12.36 -5.72
N TYR A 514 -16.69 11.23 -5.14
CA TYR A 514 -16.45 11.09 -3.70
C TYR A 514 -15.05 10.57 -3.43
N THR A 515 -14.51 10.91 -2.26
CA THR A 515 -13.18 10.48 -1.82
C THR A 515 -13.32 9.33 -0.84
N VAL A 516 -12.55 8.27 -1.07
CA VAL A 516 -12.38 7.12 -0.19
C VAL A 516 -10.99 7.16 0.42
N SER A 517 -10.87 6.91 1.71
CA SER A 517 -9.60 6.67 2.37
C SER A 517 -9.43 5.19 2.73
N ARG A 518 -8.18 4.75 2.86
CA ARG A 518 -7.81 3.49 3.55
C ARG A 518 -6.75 3.75 4.63
N ASP A 519 -6.81 2.99 5.72
CA ASP A 519 -5.91 3.15 6.87
C ASP A 519 -4.59 2.33 6.77
N SER A 520 -3.60 2.71 7.59
CA SER A 520 -2.36 1.98 7.92
C SER A 520 -1.61 1.33 6.75
N VAL A 521 -1.18 2.10 5.76
CA VAL A 521 -0.18 1.62 4.78
C VAL A 521 1.18 1.43 5.44
N THR A 522 1.94 0.42 5.01
CA THR A 522 3.31 0.16 5.49
C THR A 522 4.34 0.99 4.74
N ASP A 523 4.05 1.38 3.49
CA ASP A 523 4.87 2.31 2.71
C ASP A 523 4.06 3.59 2.43
N ALA A 524 4.59 4.71 2.91
CA ALA A 524 3.95 6.03 2.82
C ALA A 524 3.81 6.57 1.39
N ASN A 525 4.50 5.96 0.41
CA ASN A 525 4.36 6.32 -1.01
C ASN A 525 3.12 5.70 -1.66
N ASN A 526 2.50 4.69 -1.03
CA ASN A 526 1.30 4.06 -1.54
C ASN A 526 0.07 4.91 -1.27
N TRP A 527 -0.95 4.75 -2.12
CA TRP A 527 -2.16 5.57 -2.02
C TRP A 527 -2.88 5.34 -0.69
N THR A 528 -3.33 6.41 -0.06
CA THR A 528 -4.20 6.40 1.13
C THR A 528 -5.56 7.03 0.85
N THR A 529 -5.66 7.76 -0.26
CA THR A 529 -6.90 8.37 -0.76
C THR A 529 -7.09 7.99 -2.22
N ALA A 530 -8.33 7.71 -2.59
CA ALA A 530 -8.77 7.43 -3.95
C ALA A 530 -10.14 8.05 -4.18
N THR A 531 -10.58 8.12 -5.43
CA THR A 531 -11.87 8.70 -5.80
C THR A 531 -12.77 7.65 -6.45
N GLY A 532 -14.06 7.73 -6.14
CA GLY A 532 -15.11 6.98 -6.81
C GLY A 532 -16.12 7.94 -7.45
N THR A 533 -16.93 7.41 -8.36
CA THR A 533 -17.96 8.18 -9.07
C THR A 533 -19.29 7.46 -8.95
N LEU A 534 -20.36 8.22 -8.69
CA LEU A 534 -21.74 7.73 -8.87
C LEU A 534 -22.39 8.53 -9.98
N THR A 535 -23.24 7.89 -10.77
CA THR A 535 -23.93 8.52 -11.89
C THR A 535 -25.44 8.41 -11.74
N LYS A 536 -26.15 9.35 -12.37
CA LYS A 536 -27.61 9.32 -12.52
C LYS A 536 -28.07 8.13 -13.35
N ALA A 537 -27.28 7.72 -14.35
CA ALA A 537 -27.58 6.57 -15.21
C ALA A 537 -27.60 5.24 -14.42
N ASP A 538 -26.77 5.15 -13.38
CA ASP A 538 -26.70 3.99 -12.48
C ASP A 538 -27.65 4.13 -11.27
N ASN A 539 -28.69 4.97 -11.38
CA ASN A 539 -29.64 5.27 -10.31
C ASN A 539 -28.97 5.68 -8.99
N TRP A 540 -27.82 6.35 -9.06
CA TRP A 540 -27.09 6.83 -7.88
C TRP A 540 -26.64 5.74 -6.91
N GLN A 541 -26.50 4.49 -7.37
CA GLN A 541 -26.08 3.38 -6.53
C GLN A 541 -25.08 2.49 -7.27
N GLN A 542 -24.02 2.11 -6.58
CA GLN A 542 -23.08 1.10 -7.06
C GLN A 542 -22.77 0.11 -5.93
N GLU A 543 -22.96 -1.17 -6.22
CA GLU A 543 -22.64 -2.27 -5.32
C GLU A 543 -21.39 -2.99 -5.81
N LYS A 544 -20.67 -3.62 -4.88
CA LYS A 544 -19.46 -4.41 -5.17
C LYS A 544 -18.39 -3.62 -5.93
N ILE A 545 -18.19 -2.36 -5.57
CA ILE A 545 -17.09 -1.54 -6.09
C ILE A 545 -15.77 -2.20 -5.66
N ASP A 546 -15.02 -2.70 -6.64
CA ASP A 546 -13.73 -3.37 -6.48
C ASP A 546 -12.56 -2.51 -7.00
N HIS A 547 -12.86 -1.40 -7.66
CA HIS A 547 -11.90 -0.44 -8.19
C HIS A 547 -12.27 1.02 -7.89
N LEU A 548 -11.24 1.84 -7.65
CA LEU A 548 -11.31 3.30 -7.47
C LEU A 548 -10.25 3.98 -8.35
N SER A 549 -10.23 5.31 -8.37
CA SER A 549 -9.30 6.11 -9.18
C SER A 549 -8.32 6.92 -8.33
N VAL A 550 -7.03 6.78 -8.61
CA VAL A 550 -5.94 7.61 -8.06
C VAL A 550 -5.19 8.23 -9.24
N ASN A 551 -5.19 9.57 -9.35
CA ASN A 551 -4.56 10.29 -10.48
C ASN A 551 -4.96 9.73 -11.86
N ASN A 552 -6.25 9.40 -12.05
CA ASN A 552 -6.82 8.77 -13.25
C ASN A 552 -6.36 7.32 -13.54
N GLN A 553 -5.62 6.69 -12.62
CA GLN A 553 -5.30 5.27 -12.68
C GLN A 553 -6.29 4.47 -11.83
N GLN A 554 -6.80 3.36 -12.37
CA GLN A 554 -7.62 2.42 -11.61
C GLN A 554 -6.75 1.67 -10.60
N VAL A 555 -7.19 1.66 -9.35
CA VAL A 555 -6.58 0.92 -8.23
C VAL A 555 -7.61 -0.04 -7.66
N ALA A 556 -7.19 -1.25 -7.31
CA ALA A 556 -8.08 -2.25 -6.72
C ALA A 556 -8.20 -2.10 -5.19
N LEU A 557 -9.19 -2.79 -4.60
CA LEU A 557 -9.42 -2.83 -3.16
C LEU A 557 -8.95 -4.18 -2.57
N PRO A 558 -7.66 -4.35 -2.22
CA PRO A 558 -7.20 -5.50 -1.46
C PRO A 558 -7.82 -5.55 -0.06
N LYS A 559 -7.98 -6.75 0.49
CA LYS A 559 -8.52 -6.94 1.85
C LYS A 559 -7.58 -6.46 2.96
N PHE A 560 -6.26 -6.63 2.80
CA PHE A 560 -5.26 -6.37 3.84
C PHE A 560 -4.00 -5.68 3.29
N ASN A 561 -3.26 -4.99 4.15
CA ASN A 561 -2.01 -4.27 3.86
C ASN A 561 -0.77 -5.20 3.89
N ASN A 562 0.44 -4.67 3.64
CA ASN A 562 1.64 -5.53 3.59
C ASN A 562 2.05 -6.10 4.96
N ALA A 563 1.43 -5.68 6.07
CA ALA A 563 1.60 -6.26 7.40
C ALA A 563 0.53 -7.32 7.73
N GLY A 564 -0.36 -7.65 6.78
CA GLY A 564 -1.46 -8.61 6.99
C GLY A 564 -2.61 -8.05 7.83
N GLN A 565 -2.73 -6.74 7.99
CA GLN A 565 -3.84 -6.09 8.69
C GLN A 565 -4.93 -5.69 7.69
N ASN A 566 -6.20 -5.94 8.02
CA ASN A 566 -7.28 -5.57 7.11
C ASN A 566 -7.30 -4.05 6.87
N PHE A 567 -7.48 -3.64 5.62
CA PHE A 567 -7.76 -2.25 5.31
C PHE A 567 -9.16 -1.89 5.83
N ASN A 568 -9.27 -0.66 6.34
CA ASN A 568 -10.53 -0.03 6.67
C ASN A 568 -10.81 1.05 5.62
N TYR A 569 -11.71 0.77 4.68
CA TYR A 569 -12.08 1.69 3.60
C TYR A 569 -13.23 2.56 4.05
N GLN A 570 -13.09 3.88 3.93
CA GLN A 570 -14.10 4.84 4.38
C GLN A 570 -14.36 5.92 3.33
N VAL A 571 -15.62 6.17 3.01
CA VAL A 571 -16.00 7.36 2.23
C VAL A 571 -15.89 8.58 3.14
N LYS A 572 -14.99 9.52 2.83
CA LYS A 572 -14.66 10.66 3.70
C LYS A 572 -15.32 11.96 3.30
N SER A 573 -15.47 12.21 2.00
CA SER A 573 -16.00 13.47 1.50
C SER A 573 -16.58 13.31 0.09
N GLU A 574 -17.42 14.25 -0.30
CA GLU A 574 -17.86 14.47 -1.66
C GLU A 574 -17.15 15.72 -2.21
N VAL A 575 -16.78 15.72 -3.49
CA VAL A 575 -16.37 16.95 -4.17
C VAL A 575 -17.56 17.90 -4.18
N ASP A 576 -17.34 19.17 -3.82
CA ASP A 576 -18.41 20.18 -3.68
C ASP A 576 -19.43 20.13 -4.84
N VAL A 577 -20.70 19.94 -4.49
CA VAL A 577 -21.81 19.95 -5.45
C VAL A 577 -22.57 21.26 -5.28
N PRO A 578 -22.49 22.18 -6.26
CA PRO A 578 -23.08 23.50 -6.11
C PRO A 578 -24.57 23.45 -5.77
N GLY A 579 -24.95 24.09 -4.66
CA GLY A 579 -26.36 24.16 -4.21
C GLY A 579 -26.73 23.17 -3.10
N PHE A 580 -25.85 22.22 -2.78
CA PHE A 580 -26.13 21.17 -1.81
C PHE A 580 -25.16 21.19 -0.64
N VAL A 581 -25.62 20.69 0.51
CA VAL A 581 -24.77 20.28 1.63
C VAL A 581 -24.73 18.76 1.67
N SER A 582 -23.52 18.22 1.63
CA SER A 582 -23.27 16.78 1.63
C SER A 582 -23.05 16.25 3.04
N THR A 583 -23.72 15.15 3.36
CA THR A 583 -23.49 14.35 4.56
C THR A 583 -23.22 12.91 4.18
N ILE A 584 -22.30 12.25 4.89
CA ILE A 584 -21.96 10.85 4.65
C ILE A 584 -22.24 10.06 5.92
N ASP A 585 -23.01 8.98 5.77
CA ASP A 585 -23.27 8.01 6.84
C ASP A 585 -22.96 6.60 6.34
N GLY A 586 -22.55 5.72 7.23
CA GLY A 586 -22.21 4.34 6.89
C GLY A 586 -20.97 3.80 7.58
N GLN A 587 -20.90 2.48 7.64
CA GLN A 587 -19.82 1.69 8.22
C GLN A 587 -19.72 0.36 7.45
N ASP A 588 -18.72 -0.46 7.76
CA ASP A 588 -18.57 -1.81 7.20
C ASP A 588 -18.67 -1.85 5.66
N ASN A 589 -17.91 -0.96 5.01
CA ASN A 589 -17.84 -0.84 3.55
C ASN A 589 -19.16 -0.46 2.85
N THR A 590 -20.19 -0.03 3.59
CA THR A 590 -21.48 0.40 3.03
C THR A 590 -21.79 1.83 3.43
N TYR A 591 -21.90 2.72 2.43
CA TYR A 591 -22.00 4.17 2.64
C TYR A 591 -23.17 4.79 1.87
N THR A 592 -23.80 5.77 2.51
CA THR A 592 -24.83 6.63 1.91
C THR A 592 -24.32 8.06 1.93
N ILE A 593 -24.23 8.67 0.76
CA ILE A 593 -23.94 10.09 0.62
C ILE A 593 -25.29 10.79 0.40
N THR A 594 -25.66 11.76 1.22
CA THR A 594 -26.93 12.50 1.11
C THR A 594 -26.63 13.95 0.79
N ASN A 595 -27.15 14.45 -0.33
CA ASN A 595 -27.12 15.87 -0.67
C ASN A 595 -28.46 16.52 -0.32
N ASN A 596 -28.41 17.55 0.52
CA ASN A 596 -29.59 18.31 0.93
C ASN A 596 -29.50 19.72 0.35
N ASN A 597 -30.56 20.18 -0.32
CA ASN A 597 -30.81 21.61 -0.43
C ASN A 597 -31.05 22.22 0.95
N LEU A 598 -30.95 23.54 1.05
CA LEU A 598 -31.39 24.31 2.21
C LEU A 598 -32.44 25.32 1.76
N GLY A 599 -33.45 25.54 2.59
CA GLY A 599 -34.52 26.50 2.31
C GLY A 599 -34.49 27.71 3.24
N VAL A 600 -35.01 28.83 2.75
CA VAL A 600 -35.37 30.00 3.56
C VAL A 600 -36.76 30.52 3.17
N THR A 601 -37.49 31.04 4.16
CA THR A 601 -38.80 31.65 3.98
C THR A 601 -39.05 32.74 5.02
N VAL A 602 -39.99 33.65 4.74
CA VAL A 602 -40.38 34.73 5.63
C VAL A 602 -41.89 34.68 5.88
N LYS A 603 -42.27 34.76 7.16
CA LYS A 603 -43.67 34.85 7.61
C LYS A 603 -43.92 36.13 8.38
N LYS A 604 -44.92 36.88 7.90
CA LYS A 604 -45.38 38.13 8.53
C LYS A 604 -46.64 37.90 9.34
N PHE A 605 -46.69 38.49 10.54
CA PHE A 605 -47.87 38.47 11.41
C PHE A 605 -48.22 39.86 11.95
N ALA A 606 -49.48 40.05 12.33
CA ALA A 606 -49.92 41.21 13.11
C ALA A 606 -49.53 41.04 14.58
N ALA A 607 -48.92 42.07 15.18
CA ALA A 607 -48.54 42.11 16.57
C ALA A 607 -49.72 41.75 17.50
N ASN A 608 -49.43 41.00 18.57
CA ASN A 608 -50.43 40.52 19.53
C ASN A 608 -51.52 39.61 18.93
N SER A 609 -51.26 38.99 17.78
CA SER A 609 -52.13 37.96 17.16
C SER A 609 -51.28 36.92 16.42
N GLN A 610 -51.83 35.78 16.03
CA GLN A 610 -51.17 34.84 15.09
C GLN A 610 -51.71 34.97 13.66
N ASN A 611 -52.30 36.11 13.32
CA ASN A 611 -52.87 36.34 12.00
C ASN A 611 -51.77 36.72 11.02
N SER A 612 -51.64 35.95 9.94
CA SER A 612 -50.66 36.22 8.90
C SER A 612 -51.05 37.47 8.09
N LEU A 613 -50.05 38.28 7.76
CA LEU A 613 -50.21 39.48 6.95
C LEU A 613 -49.68 39.26 5.53
N SER A 614 -50.40 39.81 4.55
CA SER A 614 -50.01 39.78 3.14
C SER A 614 -49.69 41.18 2.64
N GLY A 615 -48.85 41.27 1.60
CA GLY A 615 -48.49 42.55 0.97
C GLY A 615 -47.24 43.23 1.54
N ALA A 616 -46.57 42.61 2.51
CA ALA A 616 -45.21 42.96 2.89
C ALA A 616 -44.22 42.62 1.76
N ASN A 617 -43.09 43.30 1.71
CA ASN A 617 -41.95 42.91 0.90
C ASN A 617 -40.67 42.93 1.76
N PHE A 618 -39.87 41.88 1.58
CA PHE A 618 -38.63 41.67 2.30
C PHE A 618 -37.50 41.43 1.31
N LYS A 619 -36.39 42.13 1.50
CA LYS A 619 -35.19 41.98 0.69
C LYS A 619 -34.14 41.17 1.44
N LEU A 620 -33.76 40.02 0.89
CA LEU A 620 -32.64 39.21 1.37
C LEU A 620 -31.35 39.61 0.64
N THR A 621 -30.29 39.87 1.41
CA THR A 621 -28.95 40.20 0.92
C THR A 621 -27.94 39.21 1.47
N ARG A 622 -26.99 38.77 0.64
CA ARG A 622 -25.87 37.90 1.05
C ARG A 622 -24.59 38.71 1.22
N TYR A 623 -23.72 38.24 2.11
CA TYR A 623 -22.42 38.83 2.41
C TYR A 623 -21.32 37.75 2.31
N THR A 624 -20.12 38.17 1.91
CA THR A 624 -18.97 37.27 1.71
C THR A 624 -18.23 36.95 3.01
N ASP A 625 -18.28 37.86 3.99
CA ASP A 625 -17.61 37.73 5.28
C ASP A 625 -18.41 38.48 6.35
N LYS A 626 -19.04 37.76 7.28
CA LYS A 626 -19.83 38.25 8.44
C LYS A 626 -20.33 39.70 8.37
N TRP A 627 -21.15 40.00 7.35
CA TRP A 627 -21.75 41.32 7.08
C TRP A 627 -20.80 42.48 6.75
N ALA A 628 -19.52 42.21 6.51
CA ALA A 628 -18.50 43.20 6.16
C ALA A 628 -18.63 43.68 4.70
N ALA A 629 -18.86 42.77 3.76
CA ALA A 629 -18.98 43.08 2.34
C ALA A 629 -20.14 42.32 1.70
N VAL A 630 -21.00 43.05 0.96
CA VAL A 630 -22.11 42.47 0.21
C VAL A 630 -21.55 41.61 -0.91
N ASP A 631 -22.10 40.40 -1.05
CA ASP A 631 -21.81 39.52 -2.17
C ASP A 631 -22.52 40.03 -3.42
N THR A 632 -21.79 40.77 -4.25
CA THR A 632 -22.31 41.37 -5.50
C THR A 632 -22.70 40.33 -6.55
N SER A 633 -22.29 39.06 -6.40
CA SER A 633 -22.71 37.95 -7.26
C SER A 633 -24.09 37.39 -6.88
N PHE A 634 -24.60 37.71 -5.69
CA PHE A 634 -25.90 37.29 -5.21
C PHE A 634 -26.99 38.27 -5.67
N THR A 635 -27.97 37.77 -6.42
CA THR A 635 -29.16 38.55 -6.76
C THR A 635 -30.09 38.59 -5.53
N PRO A 636 -30.43 39.78 -5.00
CA PRO A 636 -31.35 39.89 -3.87
C PRO A 636 -32.66 39.16 -4.15
N VAL A 637 -33.17 38.47 -3.14
CA VAL A 637 -34.41 37.69 -3.24
C VAL A 637 -35.50 38.41 -2.45
N ASP A 638 -36.63 38.63 -3.11
CA ASP A 638 -37.80 39.25 -2.49
C ASP A 638 -38.73 38.19 -1.91
N PHE A 639 -39.19 38.42 -0.68
CA PHE A 639 -40.25 37.63 -0.04
C PHE A 639 -41.48 38.51 0.19
N ASN A 640 -42.64 38.00 -0.20
CA ASN A 640 -43.95 38.66 -0.06
C ASN A 640 -44.60 38.49 1.34
N GLY A 641 -43.85 37.96 2.31
CA GLY A 641 -44.29 37.78 3.71
C GLY A 641 -45.28 36.62 3.96
N ILE A 642 -45.67 35.84 2.95
CA ILE A 642 -46.67 34.76 3.05
C ILE A 642 -46.09 33.35 2.82
N ASP A 643 -44.90 33.07 3.35
CA ASP A 643 -44.26 31.74 3.30
C ASP A 643 -43.78 31.30 1.91
N THR A 644 -43.25 32.23 1.10
CA THR A 644 -42.64 31.86 -0.19
C THR A 644 -41.27 31.21 0.04
N LEU A 645 -41.21 29.89 -0.15
CA LEU A 645 -39.99 29.09 0.02
C LEU A 645 -38.97 29.36 -1.11
N LYS A 646 -37.70 29.53 -0.72
CA LYS A 646 -36.57 29.75 -1.64
C LYS A 646 -35.36 28.89 -1.26
N SER A 647 -34.64 28.38 -2.24
CA SER A 647 -33.36 27.69 -2.05
C SER A 647 -32.28 28.69 -1.62
N ILE A 648 -31.39 28.26 -0.73
CA ILE A 648 -30.32 29.10 -0.18
C ILE A 648 -29.05 28.29 0.03
N LYS A 649 -27.89 28.94 -0.10
CA LYS A 649 -26.57 28.33 0.05
C LYS A 649 -25.95 28.67 1.42
N PRO A 650 -24.91 27.95 1.87
CA PRO A 650 -24.06 28.42 2.96
C PRO A 650 -23.56 29.86 2.74
N GLY A 651 -23.55 30.66 3.80
CA GLY A 651 -23.14 32.06 3.74
C GLY A 651 -23.74 32.93 4.86
N TYR A 652 -23.44 34.22 4.79
CA TYR A 652 -23.94 35.23 5.73
C TYR A 652 -25.05 36.05 5.08
N TYR A 653 -26.15 36.24 5.80
CA TYR A 653 -27.36 36.85 5.25
C TYR A 653 -27.92 37.95 6.14
N GLU A 654 -28.59 38.91 5.50
CA GLU A 654 -29.37 39.98 6.12
C GLU A 654 -30.72 40.09 5.40
N VAL A 655 -31.80 40.19 6.17
CA VAL A 655 -33.16 40.44 5.68
C VAL A 655 -33.66 41.76 6.25
N ILE A 656 -34.26 42.58 5.40
CA ILE A 656 -34.89 43.85 5.75
C ILE A 656 -36.28 43.88 5.15
N GLU A 657 -37.28 44.31 5.93
CA GLU A 657 -38.58 44.69 5.39
C GLU A 657 -38.44 46.06 4.70
N ASP A 658 -38.70 46.11 3.39
CA ASP A 658 -38.64 47.34 2.60
C ASP A 658 -40.03 47.93 2.31
N LYS A 659 -41.08 47.13 2.56
CA LYS A 659 -42.48 47.55 2.47
C LYS A 659 -43.33 46.76 3.46
N ALA A 660 -44.06 47.48 4.32
CA ALA A 660 -45.03 46.90 5.24
C ALA A 660 -46.34 46.54 4.53
N PRO A 661 -47.15 45.63 5.10
CA PRO A 661 -48.56 45.48 4.74
C PRO A 661 -49.33 46.82 4.88
N LYS A 662 -50.37 47.02 4.07
CA LYS A 662 -51.21 48.22 4.17
C LYS A 662 -51.81 48.34 5.58
N GLY A 663 -51.66 49.50 6.18
CA GLY A 663 -52.16 49.82 7.52
C GLY A 663 -51.27 49.40 8.68
N TYR A 664 -50.08 48.85 8.42
CA TYR A 664 -49.10 48.43 9.43
C TYR A 664 -47.82 49.28 9.35
N ASP A 665 -47.11 49.36 10.47
CA ASP A 665 -45.83 50.09 10.56
C ASP A 665 -44.70 49.34 9.86
N LEU A 666 -43.89 50.06 9.07
CA LEU A 666 -42.70 49.51 8.43
C LEU A 666 -41.58 49.28 9.45
N LYS A 667 -41.07 48.06 9.50
CA LYS A 667 -40.00 47.66 10.41
C LYS A 667 -38.67 47.47 9.69
N THR A 668 -37.90 48.55 9.58
CA THR A 668 -36.59 48.57 8.88
C THR A 668 -35.44 47.94 9.67
N SER A 669 -35.71 47.18 10.74
CA SER A 669 -34.67 46.51 11.52
C SER A 669 -34.03 45.37 10.72
N LYS A 670 -32.70 45.30 10.73
CA LYS A 670 -31.93 44.27 10.03
C LYS A 670 -31.98 42.95 10.78
N ILE A 671 -32.45 41.89 10.13
CA ILE A 671 -32.46 40.52 10.66
C ILE A 671 -31.29 39.77 10.05
N ARG A 672 -30.36 39.28 10.87
CA ARG A 672 -29.12 38.64 10.42
C ARG A 672 -29.07 37.17 10.81
N PHE A 673 -28.55 36.33 9.92
CA PHE A 673 -28.32 34.91 10.17
C PHE A 673 -27.16 34.38 9.30
N GLN A 674 -26.65 33.20 9.63
CA GLN A 674 -25.63 32.47 8.88
C GLN A 674 -26.13 31.05 8.58
N ILE A 675 -25.71 30.54 7.44
CA ILE A 675 -25.77 29.12 7.10
C ILE A 675 -24.34 28.61 6.99
N THR A 676 -23.97 27.65 7.82
CA THR A 676 -22.61 27.08 7.84
C THR A 676 -22.40 26.07 6.69
N ALA A 677 -21.15 25.74 6.40
CA ALA A 677 -20.81 24.78 5.34
C ALA A 677 -21.36 23.36 5.62
N ASP A 678 -21.50 22.98 6.90
CA ASP A 678 -22.16 21.75 7.36
C ASP A 678 -23.69 21.88 7.47
N GLY A 679 -24.27 22.98 6.99
CA GLY A 679 -25.72 23.14 6.84
C GLY A 679 -26.49 23.59 8.09
N LYS A 680 -25.79 24.07 9.13
CA LYS A 680 -26.44 24.62 10.34
C LYS A 680 -26.89 26.06 10.12
N PHE A 681 -28.02 26.40 10.73
CA PHE A 681 -28.54 27.77 10.76
C PHE A 681 -28.16 28.45 12.07
N LEU A 682 -27.43 29.56 12.00
CA LEU A 682 -27.05 30.37 13.15
C LEU A 682 -27.73 31.74 13.09
N ASN A 683 -28.13 32.29 14.22
CA ASN A 683 -28.62 33.66 14.29
C ASN A 683 -27.46 34.69 14.20
N GLY A 684 -27.77 35.98 14.17
CA GLY A 684 -26.78 37.06 14.12
C GLY A 684 -25.80 37.13 15.30
N ASN A 685 -26.00 36.33 16.34
CA ASN A 685 -25.12 36.20 17.52
C ASN A 685 -24.37 34.85 17.53
N ASP A 686 -24.29 34.16 16.39
CA ASP A 686 -23.64 32.86 16.20
C ASP A 686 -24.26 31.69 17.01
N GLN A 687 -25.51 31.83 17.46
CA GLN A 687 -26.21 30.75 18.17
C GLN A 687 -27.01 29.89 17.19
N GLU A 688 -26.89 28.56 17.32
CA GLU A 688 -27.63 27.60 16.49
C GLU A 688 -29.14 27.72 16.71
N ILE A 689 -29.88 27.82 15.60
CA ILE A 689 -31.33 27.95 15.58
C ILE A 689 -31.93 26.55 15.58
N THR A 690 -32.46 26.13 16.72
CA THR A 690 -33.01 24.78 16.92
C THR A 690 -34.52 24.76 17.16
N ALA A 691 -35.17 25.93 17.25
CA ALA A 691 -36.61 26.03 17.41
C ALA A 691 -37.32 25.40 16.19
N THR A 692 -38.37 24.61 16.42
CA THR A 692 -39.09 23.88 15.36
C THR A 692 -40.55 24.32 15.18
N THR A 693 -41.03 25.25 16.00
CA THR A 693 -42.40 25.77 15.98
C THR A 693 -42.42 27.28 15.81
N THR A 694 -43.54 27.81 15.31
CA THR A 694 -43.71 29.25 15.10
C THR A 694 -43.63 30.02 16.43
N PRO A 695 -42.67 30.94 16.59
CA PRO A 695 -42.55 31.79 17.77
C PRO A 695 -43.66 32.86 17.82
N ASN A 696 -43.95 33.38 19.02
CA ASN A 696 -44.93 34.46 19.25
C ASN A 696 -44.33 35.88 19.17
N ASN A 697 -43.09 35.98 18.73
CA ASN A 697 -42.30 37.20 18.62
C ASN A 697 -41.35 37.10 17.42
N ASP A 698 -40.67 38.20 17.11
CA ASP A 698 -39.63 38.22 16.07
C ASP A 698 -38.51 37.24 16.43
N ALA A 699 -38.37 36.19 15.63
CA ALA A 699 -37.41 35.11 15.86
C ALA A 699 -37.31 34.21 14.62
N PHE A 700 -36.54 33.13 14.75
CA PHE A 700 -36.36 32.11 13.73
C PHE A 700 -36.88 30.76 14.23
N TYR A 701 -37.30 29.92 13.29
CA TYR A 701 -37.46 28.48 13.53
C TYR A 701 -37.10 27.70 12.27
N VAL A 702 -36.75 26.43 12.41
CA VAL A 702 -36.41 25.53 11.32
C VAL A 702 -37.40 24.37 11.29
N TYR A 703 -38.02 24.12 10.14
CA TYR A 703 -38.83 22.93 9.91
C TYR A 703 -38.24 22.11 8.75
N LYS A 704 -38.63 20.84 8.64
CA LYS A 704 -38.32 20.04 7.45
C LYS A 704 -39.54 20.03 6.54
N ASP A 705 -39.34 20.30 5.25
CA ASP A 705 -40.41 20.17 4.27
C ASP A 705 -40.78 18.69 4.01
N LYS A 706 -41.70 18.44 3.07
CA LYS A 706 -42.15 17.08 2.74
C LYS A 706 -41.03 16.19 2.18
N SER A 707 -40.00 16.78 1.61
CA SER A 707 -38.83 16.10 1.04
C SER A 707 -37.69 15.95 2.06
N GLY A 708 -37.90 16.41 3.30
CA GLY A 708 -36.89 16.37 4.36
C GLY A 708 -35.90 17.55 4.32
N VAL A 709 -36.05 18.49 3.39
CA VAL A 709 -35.20 19.67 3.26
C VAL A 709 -35.40 20.59 4.45
N PRO A 710 -34.34 20.97 5.18
CA PRO A 710 -34.47 21.90 6.28
C PRO A 710 -34.67 23.33 5.76
N VAL A 711 -35.68 24.01 6.31
CA VAL A 711 -36.11 25.35 5.92
C VAL A 711 -36.03 26.29 7.11
N LEU A 712 -35.18 27.31 7.02
CA LEU A 712 -35.16 28.42 7.96
C LEU A 712 -36.34 29.36 7.70
N THR A 713 -37.19 29.55 8.71
CA THR A 713 -38.28 30.51 8.67
C THR A 713 -37.95 31.72 9.52
N ILE A 714 -38.06 32.91 8.92
CA ILE A 714 -37.92 34.20 9.57
C ILE A 714 -39.31 34.71 9.91
N VAL A 715 -39.55 35.00 11.19
CA VAL A 715 -40.84 35.49 11.68
C VAL A 715 -40.71 36.96 12.09
N GLN A 716 -41.60 37.82 11.58
CA GLN A 716 -41.64 39.23 11.97
C GLN A 716 -43.08 39.73 12.21
N TYR A 717 -43.27 40.44 13.33
CA TYR A 717 -44.54 41.03 13.76
C TYR A 717 -44.57 42.55 13.56
N ASP A 718 -45.68 43.07 13.01
CA ASP A 718 -45.90 44.52 12.87
C ASP A 718 -47.07 45.00 13.69
N ALA A 719 -46.92 46.20 14.23
CA ALA A 719 -48.01 46.93 14.84
C ALA A 719 -48.93 47.52 13.77
N LEU A 720 -50.24 47.43 14.02
CA LEU A 720 -51.25 48.15 13.24
C LEU A 720 -51.13 49.65 13.53
N LYS A 721 -51.12 50.48 12.49
CA LYS A 721 -51.12 51.95 12.63
C LYS A 721 -52.39 52.42 13.33
N LEU A 722 -52.27 53.53 14.05
CA LEU A 722 -53.42 54.23 14.61
C LEU A 722 -54.34 54.77 13.51
N PHE A 723 -55.56 55.17 13.85
CA PHE A 723 -56.57 55.71 12.95
C PHE A 723 -56.87 57.18 13.24
N ASP A 724 -57.10 57.97 12.20
CA ASP A 724 -57.73 59.28 12.30
C ASP A 724 -59.18 59.19 11.79
N LEU A 725 -60.11 59.78 12.52
CA LEU A 725 -61.51 59.91 12.13
C LEU A 725 -61.79 61.32 11.64
N SER A 726 -61.94 61.47 10.32
CA SER A 726 -62.39 62.68 9.65
C SER A 726 -63.92 62.68 9.50
N VAL A 727 -64.55 63.73 10.00
CA VAL A 727 -65.98 63.99 9.91
C VAL A 727 -66.20 65.08 8.88
N VAL A 728 -66.98 64.78 7.84
CA VAL A 728 -67.39 65.75 6.81
C VAL A 728 -68.85 66.13 7.05
N LYS A 729 -69.07 67.38 7.42
CA LYS A 729 -70.40 67.91 7.70
C LYS A 729 -70.99 68.57 6.46
N VAL A 730 -72.14 68.08 6.02
CA VAL A 730 -72.84 68.63 4.84
C VAL A 730 -74.33 68.86 5.06
N ASP A 731 -74.91 69.68 4.19
CA ASP A 731 -76.34 69.86 3.99
C ASP A 731 -76.94 68.62 3.31
N ALA A 732 -78.06 68.13 3.82
CA ALA A 732 -78.69 66.89 3.36
C ALA A 732 -79.24 66.97 1.92
N SER A 733 -79.61 68.17 1.45
CA SER A 733 -80.32 68.37 0.18
C SER A 733 -79.38 68.83 -0.96
N SER A 734 -78.48 69.76 -0.66
CA SER A 734 -77.56 70.41 -1.60
C SER A 734 -76.15 69.82 -1.57
N GLY A 735 -75.79 69.10 -0.50
CA GLY A 735 -74.42 68.59 -0.30
C GLY A 735 -73.40 69.67 0.07
N LYS A 736 -73.83 70.92 0.29
CA LYS A 736 -72.94 72.02 0.70
C LYS A 736 -72.28 71.71 2.05
N HIS A 737 -70.98 71.97 2.17
CA HIS A 737 -70.24 71.80 3.42
C HIS A 737 -70.69 72.82 4.48
N LEU A 738 -70.72 72.39 5.75
CA LEU A 738 -71.27 73.17 6.87
C LEU A 738 -70.25 73.35 7.99
N ALA A 739 -69.88 74.61 8.21
CA ALA A 739 -68.99 75.02 9.29
C ALA A 739 -69.68 75.09 10.66
N ASN A 740 -68.88 75.01 11.72
CA ASN A 740 -69.26 75.22 13.12
C ASN A 740 -70.26 74.19 13.71
N ALA A 741 -70.40 72.99 13.14
CA ALA A 741 -71.05 71.86 13.81
C ALA A 741 -70.16 71.35 14.93
N GLU A 742 -70.67 71.20 16.15
CA GLU A 742 -69.90 70.66 17.28
C GLU A 742 -70.16 69.16 17.44
N PHE A 743 -69.09 68.37 17.50
CA PHE A 743 -69.14 66.93 17.71
C PHE A 743 -68.38 66.54 18.98
N ARG A 744 -68.82 65.44 19.59
CA ARG A 744 -68.12 64.74 20.66
C ARG A 744 -67.85 63.30 20.26
N LEU A 745 -66.59 62.86 20.41
CA LEU A 745 -66.19 61.48 20.27
C LEU A 745 -65.88 60.90 21.66
N THR A 746 -66.59 59.85 22.06
CA THR A 746 -66.35 59.11 23.31
C THR A 746 -66.12 57.63 23.05
N GLY A 747 -65.26 56.94 23.79
CA GLY A 747 -65.06 55.50 23.59
C GLY A 747 -63.95 54.87 24.43
N ASP A 748 -63.50 53.70 23.97
CA ASP A 748 -62.35 52.98 24.50
C ASP A 748 -61.08 53.85 24.52
N ASN A 749 -60.04 53.38 25.22
CA ASN A 749 -58.77 54.08 25.37
C ASN A 749 -58.89 55.49 26.01
N ASN A 750 -59.93 55.70 26.83
CA ASN A 750 -60.25 56.97 27.51
C ASN A 750 -60.49 58.15 26.56
N VAL A 751 -60.94 57.90 25.32
CA VAL A 751 -61.28 58.97 24.38
C VAL A 751 -62.56 59.67 24.84
N ASN A 752 -62.48 60.99 25.08
CA ASN A 752 -63.61 61.89 25.32
C ASN A 752 -63.21 63.30 24.88
N VAL A 753 -63.38 63.58 23.59
CA VAL A 753 -62.89 64.79 22.94
C VAL A 753 -64.03 65.48 22.19
N THR A 754 -64.02 66.81 22.18
CA THR A 754 -64.97 67.63 21.42
C THR A 754 -64.24 68.45 20.36
N GLY A 755 -64.91 68.72 19.24
CA GLY A 755 -64.36 69.51 18.14
C GLY A 755 -65.47 70.18 17.33
N LYS A 756 -65.10 71.14 16.50
CA LYS A 756 -66.03 71.83 15.59
C LYS A 756 -65.62 71.60 14.14
N SER A 757 -66.58 71.52 13.23
CA SER A 757 -66.27 71.58 11.81
C SER A 757 -65.71 72.94 11.41
N ASP A 758 -64.67 72.95 10.60
CA ASP A 758 -64.04 74.16 10.05
C ASP A 758 -64.87 74.78 8.93
N ASP A 759 -64.35 75.85 8.31
CA ASP A 759 -65.05 76.59 7.24
C ASP A 759 -65.36 75.72 6.00
N ASP A 760 -64.59 74.65 5.80
CA ASP A 760 -64.78 73.66 4.75
C ASP A 760 -65.60 72.45 5.24
N GLY A 761 -66.16 72.50 6.44
CA GLY A 761 -67.04 71.47 7.00
C GLY A 761 -66.33 70.24 7.53
N HIS A 762 -65.01 70.28 7.77
CA HIS A 762 -64.21 69.14 8.21
C HIS A 762 -63.85 69.20 9.70
N LEU A 763 -63.74 68.03 10.34
CA LEU A 763 -63.24 67.86 11.71
C LEU A 763 -62.51 66.52 11.82
N THR A 764 -61.30 66.49 12.40
CA THR A 764 -60.54 65.24 12.56
C THR A 764 -60.23 64.93 14.02
N PHE A 765 -60.41 63.67 14.41
CA PHE A 765 -59.95 63.09 15.68
C PHE A 765 -58.79 62.15 15.40
N THR A 766 -57.64 62.33 16.07
CA THR A 766 -56.42 61.57 15.74
C THR A 766 -56.09 60.47 16.75
N ASP A 767 -55.14 59.61 16.39
CA ASP A 767 -54.49 58.63 17.28
C ASP A 767 -55.44 57.57 17.88
N LEU A 768 -56.52 57.23 17.15
CA LEU A 768 -57.47 56.20 17.56
C LEU A 768 -56.84 54.81 17.45
N LYS A 769 -56.91 54.05 18.53
CA LYS A 769 -56.48 52.65 18.58
C LYS A 769 -57.66 51.72 18.21
N PRO A 770 -57.41 50.42 17.97
CA PRO A 770 -58.48 49.43 18.00
C PRO A 770 -59.34 49.58 19.27
N GLY A 771 -60.65 49.56 19.10
CA GLY A 771 -61.62 49.86 20.15
C GLY A 771 -62.98 50.30 19.61
N GLN A 772 -63.87 50.61 20.55
CA GLN A 772 -65.25 51.04 20.33
C GLN A 772 -65.41 52.53 20.61
N TYR A 773 -66.00 53.25 19.66
CA TYR A 773 -66.18 54.69 19.71
C TYR A 773 -67.61 55.10 19.38
N VAL A 774 -68.05 56.24 19.90
CA VAL A 774 -69.37 56.83 19.69
C VAL A 774 -69.19 58.29 19.31
N LEU A 775 -69.61 58.64 18.09
CA LEU A 775 -69.64 60.00 17.58
C LEU A 775 -71.06 60.58 17.77
N GLU A 776 -71.13 61.74 18.42
CA GLU A 776 -72.37 62.48 18.72
C GLU A 776 -72.24 63.92 18.23
N GLU A 777 -73.19 64.40 17.42
CA GLU A 777 -73.31 65.84 17.15
C GLU A 777 -73.93 66.50 18.38
N THR A 778 -73.16 67.31 19.10
CA THR A 778 -73.61 68.00 20.31
C THR A 778 -74.25 69.35 20.00
N LYS A 779 -73.96 69.92 18.82
CA LYS A 779 -74.57 71.17 18.35
C LYS A 779 -74.56 71.25 16.83
N ALA A 780 -75.73 71.47 16.23
CA ALA A 780 -75.84 71.71 14.79
C ALA A 780 -75.27 73.09 14.37
N PRO A 781 -74.85 73.24 13.10
CA PRO A 781 -74.63 74.54 12.48
C PRO A 781 -75.86 75.46 12.57
N SER A 782 -75.63 76.77 12.54
CA SER A 782 -76.72 77.75 12.54
C SER A 782 -77.66 77.54 11.36
N GLY A 783 -78.97 77.46 11.60
CA GLY A 783 -79.98 77.23 10.57
C GLY A 783 -80.30 75.76 10.27
N TYR A 784 -79.77 74.80 11.04
CA TYR A 784 -79.92 73.37 10.81
C TYR A 784 -80.47 72.60 12.02
N HIS A 785 -81.14 71.46 11.75
CA HIS A 785 -81.57 70.50 12.77
C HIS A 785 -80.39 69.64 13.25
N ILE A 786 -80.26 69.49 14.57
CA ILE A 786 -79.29 68.58 15.19
C ILE A 786 -79.64 67.12 14.90
N MET A 787 -78.63 66.34 14.51
CA MET A 787 -78.78 64.90 14.37
C MET A 787 -78.85 64.25 15.75
N ALA A 788 -80.03 63.80 16.17
CA ALA A 788 -80.21 63.13 17.46
C ALA A 788 -79.58 61.71 17.53
N LYS A 789 -79.22 61.13 16.38
CA LYS A 789 -78.70 59.76 16.29
C LYS A 789 -77.19 59.74 16.52
N LYS A 790 -76.74 58.91 17.46
CA LYS A 790 -75.32 58.62 17.70
C LYS A 790 -74.81 57.56 16.71
N LEU A 791 -73.56 57.69 16.28
CA LEU A 791 -72.89 56.73 15.40
C LEU A 791 -71.85 55.94 16.18
N ASN A 792 -72.05 54.62 16.32
CA ASN A 792 -71.02 53.76 16.90
C ASN A 792 -70.05 53.32 15.80
N ILE A 793 -68.76 53.37 16.10
CA ILE A 793 -67.65 53.02 15.23
C ILE A 793 -66.79 51.99 15.97
N THR A 794 -66.64 50.80 15.40
CA THR A 794 -65.76 49.75 15.92
C THR A 794 -64.53 49.66 15.04
N ILE A 795 -63.34 49.68 15.64
CA ILE A 795 -62.07 49.35 14.97
C ILE A 795 -61.56 48.05 15.60
N ASP A 796 -61.48 46.96 14.83
CA ASP A 796 -60.94 45.71 15.35
C ASP A 796 -59.39 45.66 15.31
N ASN A 797 -58.80 44.64 15.94
CA ASN A 797 -57.35 44.45 16.02
C ASN A 797 -56.68 44.13 14.66
N GLN A 798 -57.46 43.96 13.59
CA GLN A 798 -56.99 43.76 12.22
C GLN A 798 -57.17 45.02 11.37
N GLY A 799 -57.66 46.11 11.97
CA GLY A 799 -57.91 47.38 11.29
C GLY A 799 -59.19 47.41 10.48
N LYS A 800 -60.07 46.40 10.61
CA LYS A 800 -61.41 46.46 10.00
C LYS A 800 -62.28 47.39 10.84
N VAL A 801 -62.90 48.33 10.16
CA VAL A 801 -63.80 49.32 10.77
C VAL A 801 -65.25 48.97 10.44
N SER A 802 -66.15 49.02 11.43
CA SER A 802 -67.59 48.84 11.24
C SER A 802 -68.39 49.96 11.92
N PHE A 803 -69.58 50.22 11.40
CA PHE A 803 -70.44 51.32 11.81
C PHE A 803 -71.83 50.80 12.19
N SER A 804 -72.48 51.37 13.21
CA SER A 804 -73.83 50.95 13.63
C SER A 804 -74.95 51.37 12.67
N ASP A 805 -74.67 52.31 11.76
CA ASP A 805 -75.63 52.79 10.77
C ASP A 805 -75.06 52.63 9.36
N SER A 806 -75.61 51.68 8.61
CA SER A 806 -75.19 51.40 7.23
C SER A 806 -75.59 52.48 6.22
N THR A 807 -76.43 53.44 6.61
CA THR A 807 -76.87 54.55 5.74
C THR A 807 -75.91 55.75 5.78
N VAL A 808 -74.98 55.79 6.73
CA VAL A 808 -73.93 56.81 6.79
C VAL A 808 -72.91 56.55 5.70
N ALA A 809 -72.70 57.52 4.81
CA ALA A 809 -71.61 57.45 3.85
C ALA A 809 -70.28 57.47 4.59
N ASN A 810 -69.50 56.41 4.43
CA ASN A 810 -68.23 56.19 5.11
C ASN A 810 -67.18 55.65 4.14
N GLU A 811 -65.93 55.96 4.42
CA GLU A 811 -64.76 55.45 3.70
C GLU A 811 -63.67 55.10 4.72
N VAL A 812 -63.01 53.95 4.53
CA VAL A 812 -61.94 53.47 5.41
C VAL A 812 -60.74 53.15 4.55
N THR A 813 -59.63 53.82 4.82
CA THR A 813 -58.40 53.72 4.04
C THR A 813 -57.25 53.31 4.94
N LEU A 814 -56.76 52.07 4.74
CA LEU A 814 -55.53 51.60 5.37
C LEU A 814 -54.32 52.18 4.64
N SER A 815 -53.50 52.96 5.34
CA SER A 815 -52.44 53.73 4.72
C SER A 815 -51.12 52.95 4.61
N GLN A 816 -50.46 53.12 3.47
CA GLN A 816 -49.11 52.60 3.25
C GLN A 816 -48.02 53.62 3.60
N GLY A 817 -48.29 54.93 3.52
CA GLY A 817 -47.28 56.00 3.67
C GLY A 817 -47.62 57.05 4.73
N ASP A 818 -48.89 57.22 5.08
CA ASP A 818 -49.29 58.16 6.13
C ASP A 818 -49.00 57.57 7.51
N LYS A 819 -48.89 58.47 8.48
CA LYS A 819 -48.66 58.13 9.88
C LYS A 819 -49.80 57.28 10.44
N HIS A 820 -51.05 57.59 10.10
CA HIS A 820 -52.25 56.91 10.58
C HIS A 820 -53.15 56.43 9.41
N ASN A 821 -53.88 55.35 9.66
CA ASN A 821 -55.02 54.92 8.86
C ASN A 821 -56.14 55.96 8.92
N GLN A 822 -57.01 56.01 7.91
CA GLN A 822 -58.01 57.07 7.79
C GLN A 822 -59.42 56.49 7.79
N ILE A 823 -60.31 57.11 8.56
CA ILE A 823 -61.75 56.84 8.60
C ILE A 823 -62.43 58.15 8.25
N THR A 824 -63.24 58.18 7.19
CA THR A 824 -64.04 59.34 6.84
C THR A 824 -65.51 59.02 7.00
N VAL A 825 -66.26 59.87 7.68
CA VAL A 825 -67.72 59.75 7.83
C VAL A 825 -68.40 61.05 7.41
N THR A 826 -69.43 60.97 6.57
CA THR A 826 -70.21 62.14 6.15
C THR A 826 -71.49 62.26 6.96
N ILE A 827 -71.63 63.33 7.72
CA ILE A 827 -72.78 63.60 8.57
C ILE A 827 -73.65 64.70 7.96
N LYS A 828 -74.91 64.38 7.65
CA LYS A 828 -75.86 65.26 6.95
C LYS A 828 -76.84 65.93 7.91
N ASN A 829 -77.04 67.25 7.81
CA ASN A 829 -78.13 67.95 8.53
C ASN A 829 -79.11 68.54 7.52
N SER A 830 -80.38 68.58 7.91
CA SER A 830 -81.43 69.27 7.15
C SER A 830 -81.61 70.69 7.69
N GLU A 831 -81.83 71.65 6.79
CA GLU A 831 -82.15 73.04 7.15
C GLU A 831 -83.39 73.10 8.06
N ASN A 832 -83.42 74.08 8.95
CA ASN A 832 -84.60 74.43 9.72
C ASN A 832 -85.68 74.92 8.75
N GLY A 833 -86.77 74.16 8.63
CA GLY A 833 -87.83 74.49 7.69
C GLY A 833 -88.38 75.91 7.90
N VAL A 834 -88.47 76.70 6.83
CA VAL A 834 -89.37 77.86 6.79
C VAL A 834 -90.79 77.29 6.65
N LEU A 835 -91.69 77.62 7.57
CA LEU A 835 -93.11 77.26 7.44
C LEU A 835 -93.61 77.68 6.04
N PRO A 836 -94.32 76.83 5.29
CA PRO A 836 -94.83 77.23 3.98
C PRO A 836 -95.80 78.41 4.16
N LYS A 837 -95.57 79.51 3.43
CA LYS A 837 -96.57 80.58 3.29
C LYS A 837 -97.85 79.96 2.73
N THR A 838 -98.98 80.12 3.43
CA THR A 838 -100.29 79.67 2.99
C THR A 838 -100.65 80.35 1.66
N GLY A 839 -100.71 79.58 0.57
CA GLY A 839 -101.08 80.09 -0.76
C GLY A 839 -100.35 79.50 -2.00
N GLY A 840 -99.55 78.45 -1.85
CA GLY A 840 -98.85 77.80 -2.99
C GLY A 840 -99.67 76.72 -3.71
N THR A 841 -99.30 76.43 -4.96
CA THR A 841 -99.99 75.65 -6.02
C THR A 841 -100.41 74.19 -5.70
N GLY A 842 -100.12 73.68 -4.50
CA GLY A 842 -100.49 72.32 -4.08
C GLY A 842 -101.95 72.10 -3.65
N ILE A 843 -102.75 73.17 -3.51
CA ILE A 843 -104.18 73.07 -3.15
C ILE A 843 -105.09 72.91 -4.39
N TRP A 844 -104.58 73.22 -5.59
CA TRP A 844 -105.34 73.15 -6.84
C TRP A 844 -105.96 71.78 -7.17
N PRO A 845 -105.31 70.63 -6.92
CA PRO A 845 -105.92 69.32 -7.19
C PRO A 845 -107.15 69.05 -6.31
N TYR A 846 -107.16 69.55 -5.06
CA TYR A 846 -108.25 69.37 -4.09
C TYR A 846 -109.45 70.27 -4.39
N ILE A 847 -109.22 71.50 -4.89
CA ILE A 847 -110.30 72.38 -5.35
C ILE A 847 -110.92 71.88 -6.66
N LEU A 848 -110.11 71.37 -7.59
CA LEU A 848 -110.58 70.77 -8.86
C LEU A 848 -111.42 69.52 -8.63
N THR A 849 -111.03 68.66 -7.69
CA THR A 849 -111.83 67.48 -7.31
C THR A 849 -113.15 67.87 -6.64
N GLY A 850 -113.16 68.90 -5.80
CA GLY A 850 -114.40 69.45 -5.23
C GLY A 850 -115.37 70.01 -6.28
N ILE A 851 -114.86 70.72 -7.29
CA ILE A 851 -115.67 71.28 -8.39
C ILE A 851 -116.22 70.18 -9.31
N ILE A 852 -115.44 69.13 -9.58
CA ILE A 852 -115.88 68.00 -10.41
C ILE A 852 -117.02 67.21 -9.73
N VAL A 853 -116.95 67.01 -8.40
CA VAL A 853 -118.01 66.32 -7.63
C VAL A 853 -119.33 67.13 -7.61
N LEU A 854 -119.24 68.46 -7.52
CA LEU A 854 -120.41 69.36 -7.57
C LEU A 854 -121.05 69.43 -8.96
N LEU A 855 -120.26 69.35 -10.03
CA LEU A 855 -120.80 69.34 -11.40
C LEU A 855 -121.43 67.98 -11.78
N SER A 856 -120.88 66.86 -11.28
CA SER A 856 -121.48 65.53 -11.51
C SER A 856 -122.83 65.33 -10.81
N SER A 857 -123.06 65.98 -9.67
CA SER A 857 -124.35 65.94 -8.96
C SER A 857 -125.43 66.80 -9.63
N LEU A 858 -125.05 67.91 -10.28
CA LEU A 858 -125.95 68.72 -11.11
C LEU A 858 -126.36 68.04 -12.44
N VAL A 859 -125.47 67.23 -13.04
CA VAL A 859 -125.78 66.47 -14.27
C VAL A 859 -126.68 65.26 -13.99
N PHE A 860 -126.52 64.59 -12.83
CA PHE A 860 -127.40 63.49 -12.42
C PHE A 860 -128.81 63.99 -12.05
N GLY A 861 -128.92 65.16 -11.41
CA GLY A 861 -130.20 65.82 -11.15
C GLY A 861 -130.93 66.36 -12.41
N TYR A 862 -130.21 66.65 -13.49
CA TYR A 862 -130.79 67.09 -14.76
C TYR A 862 -131.23 65.92 -15.67
N TYR A 863 -130.64 64.73 -15.52
CA TYR A 863 -131.02 63.53 -16.30
C TYR A 863 -132.32 62.88 -15.80
N ASP A 864 -132.61 62.98 -14.49
CA ASP A 864 -133.84 62.44 -13.87
C ASP A 864 -135.07 63.36 -14.07
N TYR A 865 -134.86 64.63 -14.42
CA TYR A 865 -135.94 65.63 -14.64
C TYR A 865 -136.48 65.67 -16.09
N ARG A 866 -135.93 64.90 -17.04
CA ARG A 866 -136.32 64.95 -18.48
C ARG A 866 -137.02 63.73 -19.08
N HIS A 867 -137.37 62.72 -18.27
CA HIS A 867 -138.19 61.59 -18.74
C HIS A 867 -139.56 61.62 -18.06
N VAL A 868 -140.40 62.53 -18.55
CA VAL A 868 -141.86 62.55 -18.36
C VAL A 868 -142.49 62.01 -19.66
N ASP A 869 -143.37 61.01 -19.49
CA ASP A 869 -144.50 60.58 -20.33
C ASP A 869 -144.30 60.18 -21.81
N GLY A 870 -144.89 59.02 -22.18
CA GLY A 870 -145.03 58.58 -23.57
C GLY A 870 -145.60 57.17 -23.81
N GLU A 871 -146.90 57.01 -23.53
CA GLU A 871 -147.94 56.22 -24.23
C GLU A 871 -147.90 54.68 -24.45
N VAL A 872 -149.09 54.10 -24.20
CA VAL A 872 -149.71 52.77 -24.49
C VAL A 872 -149.47 51.64 -23.49
#